data_AF-A0A7V5BS35-F1
#
_entry.id   AF-A0A7V5BS35-F1
#
_cell.length_a   1.000
_cell.length_b   1.000
_cell.length_c   1.000
_cell.angle_alpha   90.00
_cell.angle_beta   90.00
_cell.angle_gamma   90.00
#
_symmetry.space_group_name_H-M   'P 1'
#
loop_
_entity.id
_entity.type
_entity.pdbx_description
1 polymer ?
#
loop_
_entity_poly.entity_id
_entity_poly.type
_entity_poly.pdbx_seq_one_letter_code
_entity_poly.pdbx_strand_id
1 'polypeptide(L)'
;MTTSTEQLTSPLGPKPEPGETGLSMRDSLRSGTEMVLLFGGRLGMALVTLFVIAYVAFVGLRMAQGLDFVPALTQGLHDMGAWLRALLQGDLGMSSSASKGLRPVPVSSILPTVLLRSLGLMAAALILTLAIGVPLGALSAKQRNSRLSLLTFVLSLLGASLPTFFIAMLLQMAVLWYMRRTGQPAPLPLGGFGWDAHIVLPALVLAARPIAQVARVTHLSLLEQLDADFVRTARAKGLREWRIWTEHIARNAAIPILTTLATTLRFTLSSLAIVELFFGWPGLGFNLLRAIGSGDVNLTVALLLSLGILFILINWLVEWAYRRLDPRVKEALRAHRRAGGTWRESLSALFYTLRDAILNLPGLSRFRHQEPAWDSAFRDAIQKQIAMNPQVIDVGEAERKRERRRAWMRGTVGNPPLVLGSIIVLVLLVVIVAGPRLWPHNPYTTTGLVIEGGEFKVPPFPPDAEYPWGTDALGRDIMSLIMAGASLTVGIALAVMVMRILIGFVLGAIAGWSEGSKLDRLIMAAAEVLSAFPVLILAMMLILALGIRNGPWVFVVALGLVGWGETMQFVRSKVISIRPTPYIESAIATGLRTPELIMRHVLPNLATAIIALAALEIAAALMLLGELGFIGIFIGGGAFAELDIGAAAYHYSDVPEWGALLANIRTYARAYPWMAIYPAAAFAVTILGFNLLGEGLGRLIHEIGAAFGRIFNRRTVLALLALFLFVNWVGSRSSAAALYAEQSQGYDGKAAYDHVAMLAGPDTQGRRFDMPDGEAAAEYIAAQFRAFGLQPAGQEGTFFQTRRRDFAVLAQIPTLNFTGPGVDGLSLTYGQDFAAFYTPDLNQGQVQAPIKFLTFGPLEAMTSSSFGPSRSRTLKEQDFSDAVLLLLDPEDAAYLRFEPKQGMLIIAPEGDVMQRYTLFSARDPQISKFGTGRKVGAVTPALWISEEVANQLLAHKGVTVDDLRRYRAGLEAEAVATIDLDVQANIDLQMEVHTRVPARHVIGHLPGLDTTMNDQMIMVLAQYDGLGVGPDGTVYPGANDNASSIGVMLEMLRVWQQVGYQPNRTFLFVAYVGEGYETGHSPTEALDPKTFLKAKAGFLNAFDLEALVFLRGLGTGEAEVMAYESGGNLRLANVFDEAAGRAGLKARAEREAVDLNVLYRTRQRTFFDWGGQEAPTIRISFKGWDAHSGLPTDTLDTLQPGWMEKMGKALSTALMVIGQEKQY
;
A
#
# COMPACT_ATOMS: atom_id res chain seq x y z
N MET A 1 -55.44 -0.20 -87.14
CA MET A 1 -54.99 -1.61 -87.09
C MET A 1 -53.49 -1.59 -87.28
N THR A 2 -52.76 -1.71 -86.18
CA THR A 2 -52.00 -2.93 -85.84
C THR A 2 -50.72 -3.02 -86.66
N THR A 3 -49.61 -2.55 -86.11
CA THR A 3 -48.23 -2.68 -86.63
C THR A 3 -47.36 -1.69 -85.86
N SER A 4 -46.09 -1.88 -85.57
CA SER A 4 -45.17 -3.00 -85.39
C SER A 4 -43.79 -2.33 -85.17
N THR A 5 -42.87 -3.07 -84.54
CA THR A 5 -41.39 -3.00 -84.70
C THR A 5 -40.57 -1.79 -84.20
N GLU A 6 -39.60 -2.16 -83.35
CA GLU A 6 -38.18 -1.74 -83.24
C GLU A 6 -37.77 -0.26 -83.04
N GLN A 7 -36.87 -0.01 -82.07
CA GLN A 7 -35.44 0.31 -82.33
C GLN A 7 -34.64 0.65 -81.05
N LEU A 8 -33.35 0.30 -81.09
CA LEU A 8 -32.27 0.67 -80.17
C LEU A 8 -31.94 2.18 -80.20
N THR A 9 -31.36 2.74 -79.12
CA THR A 9 -30.15 3.60 -79.14
C THR A 9 -29.69 4.03 -77.73
N SER A 10 -28.38 4.27 -77.59
CA SER A 10 -27.60 4.61 -76.38
C SER A 10 -27.41 6.14 -76.18
N PRO A 11 -26.45 6.65 -75.35
CA PRO A 11 -26.73 7.41 -74.13
C PRO A 11 -26.39 8.91 -74.22
N LEU A 12 -27.08 9.75 -73.43
CA LEU A 12 -26.68 11.14 -73.15
C LEU A 12 -26.89 11.44 -71.65
N GLY A 13 -25.88 12.08 -71.04
CA GLY A 13 -25.65 12.12 -69.59
C GLY A 13 -26.64 12.92 -68.73
N PRO A 14 -26.46 12.93 -67.40
CA PRO A 14 -27.36 13.65 -66.51
C PRO A 14 -27.00 15.14 -66.43
N LYS A 15 -28.03 15.98 -66.64
CA LYS A 15 -28.11 17.40 -66.27
C LYS A 15 -28.03 17.57 -64.74
N PRO A 16 -27.61 18.75 -64.25
CA PRO A 16 -27.55 19.04 -62.82
C PRO A 16 -28.91 19.48 -62.28
N GLU A 17 -29.28 19.03 -61.07
CA GLU A 17 -30.38 19.63 -60.29
C GLU A 17 -29.86 20.63 -59.25
N PRO A 18 -30.63 21.69 -58.92
CA PRO A 18 -30.17 22.82 -58.13
C PRO A 18 -30.60 22.75 -56.65
N GLY A 19 -29.65 22.99 -55.75
CA GLY A 19 -29.84 23.75 -54.50
C GLY A 19 -30.83 23.25 -53.44
N GLU A 20 -30.38 22.36 -52.55
CA GLU A 20 -30.98 22.21 -51.22
C GLU A 20 -30.37 23.20 -50.22
N THR A 21 -30.94 24.40 -50.14
CA THR A 21 -30.85 25.25 -48.95
C THR A 21 -32.23 25.32 -48.31
N GLY A 22 -32.46 24.51 -47.27
CA GLY A 22 -33.70 24.51 -46.50
C GLY A 22 -33.80 23.38 -45.48
N LEU A 23 -33.10 23.48 -44.35
CA LEU A 23 -33.32 22.60 -43.20
C LEU A 23 -34.72 22.88 -42.61
N SER A 24 -35.62 21.91 -42.66
CA SER A 24 -36.97 22.04 -42.09
C SER A 24 -36.90 22.17 -40.55
N MET A 25 -37.77 23.01 -39.97
CA MET A 25 -37.87 23.25 -38.52
C MET A 25 -38.20 21.97 -37.72
N ARG A 26 -38.77 20.94 -38.38
CA ARG A 26 -39.05 19.62 -37.77
C ARG A 26 -37.80 18.75 -37.65
N ASP A 27 -36.84 18.87 -38.56
CA ASP A 27 -35.56 18.13 -38.48
C ASP A 27 -34.60 18.76 -37.46
N SER A 28 -34.67 20.08 -37.25
CA SER A 28 -33.90 20.74 -36.19
C SER A 28 -34.42 20.36 -34.79
N LEU A 29 -35.75 20.28 -34.60
CA LEU A 29 -36.40 19.88 -33.35
C LEU A 29 -36.18 18.41 -32.98
N ARG A 30 -36.17 17.49 -33.97
CA ARG A 30 -35.78 16.07 -33.77
C ARG A 30 -34.29 15.93 -33.44
N SER A 31 -33.42 16.75 -34.03
CA SER A 31 -31.99 16.73 -33.69
C SER A 31 -31.71 17.23 -32.27
N GLY A 32 -32.50 18.19 -31.76
CA GLY A 32 -32.39 18.72 -30.41
C GLY A 32 -32.78 17.70 -29.34
N THR A 33 -33.89 16.97 -29.54
CA THR A 33 -34.35 15.92 -28.62
C THR A 33 -33.40 14.71 -28.59
N GLU A 34 -32.82 14.31 -29.72
CA GLU A 34 -31.77 13.28 -29.77
C GLU A 34 -30.49 13.71 -29.03
N MET A 35 -30.07 14.98 -29.16
CA MET A 35 -28.92 15.50 -28.41
C MET A 35 -29.16 15.51 -26.90
N VAL A 36 -30.36 15.88 -26.45
CA VAL A 36 -30.73 15.87 -25.03
C VAL A 36 -30.71 14.46 -24.44
N LEU A 37 -31.21 13.45 -25.16
CA LEU A 37 -31.17 12.05 -24.73
C LEU A 37 -29.74 11.49 -24.66
N LEU A 38 -28.87 11.85 -25.61
CA LEU A 38 -27.46 11.46 -25.62
C LEU A 38 -26.68 12.10 -24.48
N PHE A 39 -26.91 13.39 -24.23
CA PHE A 39 -26.30 14.11 -23.12
C PHE A 39 -26.78 13.54 -21.77
N GLY A 40 -28.08 13.23 -21.66
CA GLY A 40 -28.67 12.60 -20.47
C GLY A 40 -28.08 11.20 -20.17
N GLY A 41 -27.86 10.36 -21.18
CA GLY A 41 -27.23 9.05 -20.99
C GLY A 41 -25.78 9.14 -20.49
N ARG A 42 -25.01 10.10 -21.01
CA ARG A 42 -23.62 10.34 -20.58
C ARG A 42 -23.54 10.92 -19.19
N LEU A 43 -24.43 11.84 -18.86
CA LEU A 43 -24.54 12.40 -17.52
C LEU A 43 -24.93 11.30 -16.51
N GLY A 44 -25.85 10.40 -16.88
CA GLY A 44 -26.21 9.26 -16.05
C GLY A 44 -25.04 8.33 -15.76
N MET A 45 -24.26 7.95 -16.79
CA MET A 45 -23.05 7.12 -16.60
C MET A 45 -21.99 7.85 -15.77
N ALA A 46 -21.79 9.16 -16.02
CA ALA A 46 -20.88 9.99 -15.23
C ALA A 46 -21.26 9.98 -13.74
N LEU A 47 -22.55 10.11 -13.41
CA LEU A 47 -23.01 10.05 -12.02
C LEU A 47 -22.79 8.67 -11.39
N VAL A 48 -23.02 7.58 -12.14
CA VAL A 48 -22.71 6.21 -11.68
C VAL A 48 -21.21 6.06 -11.40
N THR A 49 -20.36 6.53 -12.31
CA THR A 49 -18.91 6.49 -12.12
C THR A 49 -18.49 7.25 -10.87
N LEU A 50 -19.00 8.47 -10.66
CA LEU A 50 -18.69 9.26 -9.47
C LEU A 50 -19.19 8.60 -8.18
N PHE A 51 -20.38 7.98 -8.22
CA PHE A 51 -20.92 7.22 -7.09
C PHE A 51 -20.01 6.03 -6.73
N VAL A 52 -19.57 5.25 -7.73
CA VAL A 52 -18.65 4.13 -7.50
C VAL A 52 -17.30 4.63 -6.98
N ILE A 53 -16.80 5.77 -7.46
CA ILE A 53 -15.59 6.41 -6.94
C ILE A 53 -15.71 6.73 -5.46
N ALA A 54 -16.78 7.42 -5.05
CA ALA A 54 -17.01 7.72 -3.65
C ALA A 54 -17.13 6.44 -2.82
N TYR A 55 -17.94 5.48 -3.27
CA TYR A 55 -18.19 4.23 -2.53
C TYR A 55 -16.90 3.43 -2.31
N VAL A 56 -16.12 3.21 -3.36
CA VAL A 56 -14.84 2.48 -3.28
C VAL A 56 -13.85 3.23 -2.39
N ALA A 57 -13.84 4.56 -2.41
CA ALA A 57 -12.99 5.36 -1.52
C ALA A 57 -13.38 5.16 -0.04
N PHE A 58 -14.66 5.26 0.30
CA PHE A 58 -15.12 5.01 1.68
C PHE A 58 -14.81 3.59 2.15
N VAL A 59 -15.15 2.57 1.33
CA VAL A 59 -14.86 1.17 1.68
C VAL A 59 -13.36 0.94 1.85
N GLY A 60 -12.54 1.42 0.91
CA GLY A 60 -11.09 1.25 0.94
C GLY A 60 -10.46 1.91 2.16
N LEU A 61 -10.87 3.14 2.49
CA LEU A 61 -10.39 3.86 3.67
C LEU A 61 -10.83 3.18 4.98
N ARG A 62 -12.07 2.71 5.07
CA ARG A 62 -12.55 1.98 6.26
C ARG A 62 -11.80 0.68 6.48
N MET A 63 -11.54 -0.06 5.41
CA MET A 63 -10.71 -1.28 5.48
C MET A 63 -9.28 -0.95 5.92
N ALA A 64 -8.70 0.11 5.37
CA ALA A 64 -7.38 0.60 5.77
C ALA A 64 -7.34 1.04 7.25
N GLN A 65 -8.45 1.54 7.79
CA GLN A 65 -8.60 1.96 9.18
C GLN A 65 -8.83 0.82 10.19
N GLY A 66 -8.95 -0.43 9.77
CA GLY A 66 -9.17 -1.54 10.71
C GLY A 66 -10.42 -2.37 10.47
N LEU A 67 -11.36 -1.91 9.64
CA LEU A 67 -12.60 -2.65 9.42
C LEU A 67 -12.37 -3.86 8.50
N ASP A 68 -13.06 -4.97 8.81
CA ASP A 68 -13.09 -6.13 7.92
C ASP A 68 -13.96 -5.85 6.68
N PHE A 69 -13.76 -6.63 5.61
CA PHE A 69 -14.38 -6.37 4.30
C PHE A 69 -15.90 -6.25 4.36
N VAL A 70 -16.59 -7.18 5.03
CA VAL A 70 -18.06 -7.20 5.08
C VAL A 70 -18.63 -5.99 5.84
N PRO A 71 -18.20 -5.68 7.09
CA PRO A 71 -18.60 -4.44 7.77
C PRO A 71 -18.25 -3.17 6.98
N ALA A 72 -17.10 -3.14 6.31
CA ALA A 72 -16.67 -1.97 5.52
C ALA A 72 -17.61 -1.69 4.34
N LEU A 73 -18.16 -2.73 3.69
CA LEU A 73 -19.15 -2.54 2.61
C LEU A 73 -20.42 -1.84 3.10
N THR A 74 -20.93 -2.22 4.28
CA THR A 74 -22.15 -1.66 4.86
C THR A 74 -21.90 -0.26 5.42
N GLN A 75 -20.80 -0.07 6.15
CA GLN A 75 -20.47 1.20 6.78
C GLN A 75 -20.06 2.24 5.74
N GLY A 76 -19.31 1.85 4.71
CA GLY A 76 -18.96 2.74 3.60
C GLY A 76 -20.20 3.26 2.85
N LEU A 77 -21.26 2.46 2.74
CA LEU A 77 -22.53 2.91 2.15
C LEU A 77 -23.22 3.96 3.04
N HIS A 78 -23.24 3.71 4.36
CA HIS A 78 -23.82 4.62 5.34
C HIS A 78 -23.08 5.97 5.36
N ASP A 79 -21.75 5.93 5.43
CA ASP A 79 -20.88 7.12 5.46
C ASP A 79 -21.01 7.94 4.18
N MET A 80 -21.01 7.28 3.02
CA MET A 80 -21.27 7.95 1.75
C MET A 80 -22.67 8.60 1.74
N GLY A 81 -23.69 7.94 2.27
CA GLY A 81 -25.03 8.49 2.37
C GLY A 81 -25.13 9.71 3.30
N ALA A 82 -24.34 9.74 4.38
CA ALA A 82 -24.21 10.91 5.26
C ALA A 82 -23.46 12.04 4.55
N TRP A 83 -22.33 11.74 3.92
CA TRP A 83 -21.51 12.71 3.19
C TRP A 83 -22.26 13.32 2.00
N LEU A 84 -23.02 12.53 1.23
CA LEU A 84 -23.85 13.04 0.13
C LEU A 84 -24.98 13.96 0.63
N ARG A 85 -25.55 13.69 1.81
CA ARG A 85 -26.54 14.59 2.43
C ARG A 85 -25.91 15.93 2.83
N ALA A 86 -24.71 15.91 3.41
CA ALA A 86 -23.96 17.12 3.72
C ALA A 86 -23.58 17.91 2.44
N LEU A 87 -23.15 17.20 1.38
CA LEU A 87 -22.82 17.80 0.09
C LEU A 87 -24.00 18.57 -0.52
N LEU A 88 -25.22 18.01 -0.42
CA LEU A 88 -26.44 18.68 -0.91
C LEU A 88 -26.76 19.96 -0.13
N GLN A 89 -26.24 20.11 1.08
CA GLN A 89 -26.35 21.32 1.91
C GLN A 89 -25.18 22.29 1.66
N GLY A 90 -24.26 21.96 0.75
CA GLY A 90 -23.07 22.76 0.45
C GLY A 90 -21.88 22.52 1.37
N ASP A 91 -21.96 21.51 2.25
CA ASP A 91 -20.89 21.15 3.17
C ASP A 91 -20.09 19.94 2.64
N LEU A 92 -18.81 20.17 2.33
CA LEU A 92 -17.86 19.14 1.89
C LEU A 92 -17.10 18.50 3.07
N GLY A 93 -17.40 18.93 4.29
CA GLY A 93 -16.69 18.57 5.50
C GLY A 93 -15.46 19.43 5.75
N MET A 94 -14.85 19.19 6.90
CA MET A 94 -13.62 19.82 7.36
C MET A 94 -12.43 18.89 7.15
N SER A 95 -11.27 19.48 6.92
CA SER A 95 -10.00 18.77 6.74
C SER A 95 -8.90 19.42 7.57
N SER A 96 -8.27 18.66 8.46
CA SER A 96 -7.06 19.06 9.18
C SER A 96 -5.79 18.79 8.36
N SER A 97 -5.84 17.79 7.48
CA SER A 97 -4.67 17.30 6.74
C SER A 97 -4.11 18.30 5.73
N ALA A 98 -4.92 19.16 5.12
CA ALA A 98 -4.42 20.15 4.15
C ALA A 98 -3.69 21.34 4.81
N SER A 99 -3.97 21.64 6.08
CA SER A 99 -3.39 22.78 6.77
C SER A 99 -1.92 22.51 7.15
N LYS A 100 -1.07 23.55 7.08
CA LYS A 100 0.31 23.48 7.60
C LYS A 100 0.36 23.39 9.13
N GLY A 101 -0.72 23.79 9.80
CA GLY A 101 -0.87 23.74 11.26
C GLY A 101 -1.95 22.76 11.71
N LEU A 102 -2.32 21.76 10.89
CA LEU A 102 -3.38 20.77 11.22
C LEU A 102 -4.76 21.36 11.61
N ARG A 103 -4.96 22.67 11.42
CA ARG A 103 -6.24 23.32 11.65
C ARG A 103 -7.29 22.75 10.68
N PRO A 104 -8.48 22.38 11.15
CA PRO A 104 -9.63 22.07 10.31
C PRO A 104 -9.91 23.28 9.43
N VAL A 105 -9.78 23.08 8.14
CA VAL A 105 -10.12 24.04 7.12
C VAL A 105 -11.25 23.43 6.29
N PRO A 106 -12.29 24.21 5.92
CA PRO A 106 -13.36 23.71 5.07
C PRO A 106 -12.78 23.21 3.74
N VAL A 107 -13.14 21.97 3.36
CA VAL A 107 -12.67 21.36 2.10
C VAL A 107 -13.04 22.23 0.89
N SER A 108 -14.18 22.93 0.96
CA SER A 108 -14.65 23.88 -0.05
C SER A 108 -13.69 25.05 -0.32
N SER A 109 -12.90 25.47 0.67
CA SER A 109 -11.91 26.55 0.51
C SER A 109 -10.60 26.06 -0.11
N ILE A 110 -10.25 24.79 0.12
CA ILE A 110 -9.02 24.16 -0.37
C ILE A 110 -9.20 23.78 -1.84
N LEU A 111 -10.32 23.13 -2.17
CA LEU A 111 -10.52 22.44 -3.43
C LEU A 111 -10.28 23.30 -4.69
N PRO A 112 -10.80 24.54 -4.79
CA PRO A 112 -10.61 25.37 -6.00
C PRO A 112 -9.14 25.69 -6.28
N THR A 113 -8.37 26.01 -5.24
CA THR A 113 -6.94 26.37 -5.39
C THR A 113 -6.10 25.18 -5.82
N VAL A 114 -6.39 24.01 -5.25
CA VAL A 114 -5.71 22.75 -5.53
C VAL A 114 -6.04 22.26 -6.95
N LEU A 115 -7.32 22.28 -7.33
CA LEU A 115 -7.81 21.99 -8.69
C LEU A 115 -7.10 22.85 -9.74
N LEU A 116 -7.07 24.17 -9.55
CA LEU A 116 -6.53 25.11 -10.52
C LEU A 116 -5.02 24.91 -10.75
N ARG A 117 -4.27 24.59 -9.69
CA ARG A 117 -2.82 24.29 -9.78
C ARG A 117 -2.53 23.03 -10.58
N SER A 118 -3.30 21.96 -10.38
CA SER A 118 -3.18 20.72 -11.16
C SER A 118 -3.56 20.91 -12.62
N LEU A 119 -4.65 21.63 -12.88
CA LEU A 119 -5.08 21.98 -14.23
C LEU A 119 -4.03 22.81 -14.97
N GLY A 120 -3.43 23.80 -14.29
CA GLY A 120 -2.36 24.63 -14.83
C GLY A 120 -1.14 23.80 -15.25
N LEU A 121 -0.69 22.91 -14.36
CA LEU A 121 0.44 22.02 -14.63
C LEU A 121 0.16 21.08 -15.81
N MET A 122 -1.04 20.47 -15.84
CA MET A 122 -1.44 19.58 -16.93
C MET A 122 -1.57 20.33 -18.27
N ALA A 123 -2.13 21.54 -18.27
CA ALA A 123 -2.21 22.39 -19.46
C ALA A 123 -0.82 22.76 -19.99
N ALA A 124 0.12 23.13 -19.12
CA ALA A 124 1.50 23.41 -19.50
C ALA A 124 2.17 22.17 -20.13
N ALA A 125 1.99 20.99 -19.54
CA ALA A 125 2.51 19.74 -20.10
C ALA A 125 1.91 19.40 -21.48
N LEU A 126 0.61 19.62 -21.68
CA LEU A 126 -0.04 19.44 -22.98
C LEU A 126 0.46 20.41 -24.05
N ILE A 127 0.66 21.67 -23.69
CA ILE A 127 1.24 22.67 -24.59
C ILE A 127 2.64 22.25 -25.02
N LEU A 128 3.49 21.84 -24.08
CA LEU A 128 4.83 21.31 -24.39
C LEU A 128 4.77 20.06 -25.28
N THR A 129 3.81 19.17 -25.01
CA THR A 129 3.59 17.96 -25.80
C THR A 129 3.30 18.27 -27.26
N LEU A 130 2.39 19.21 -27.52
CA LEU A 130 2.05 19.62 -28.88
C LEU A 130 3.18 20.43 -29.53
N ALA A 131 3.81 21.33 -28.78
CA ALA A 131 4.87 22.21 -29.27
C ALA A 131 6.16 21.46 -29.63
N ILE A 132 6.44 20.33 -28.98
CA ILE A 132 7.67 19.55 -29.19
C ILE A 132 7.36 18.27 -29.96
N GLY A 133 6.35 17.50 -29.55
CA GLY A 133 6.05 16.18 -30.11
C GLY A 133 5.67 16.22 -31.59
N VAL A 134 4.71 17.07 -31.96
CA VAL A 134 4.24 17.16 -33.35
C VAL A 134 5.35 17.64 -34.29
N PRO A 135 6.10 18.73 -33.99
CA PRO A 135 7.21 19.14 -34.85
C PRO A 135 8.33 18.11 -34.96
N LEU A 136 8.73 17.46 -33.86
CA LEU A 136 9.75 16.41 -33.91
C LEU A 136 9.32 15.24 -34.80
N GLY A 137 8.07 14.78 -34.67
CA GLY A 137 7.52 13.72 -35.52
C GLY A 137 7.44 14.12 -37.00
N ALA A 138 7.04 15.36 -37.28
CA ALA A 138 6.94 15.88 -38.65
C ALA A 138 8.31 16.05 -39.32
N LEU A 139 9.30 16.59 -38.61
CA LEU A 139 10.68 16.72 -39.09
C LEU A 139 11.29 15.34 -39.39
N SER A 140 11.03 14.38 -38.51
CA SER A 140 11.47 12.99 -38.64
C SER A 140 10.84 12.28 -39.84
N ALA A 141 9.53 12.49 -40.09
CA ALA A 141 8.83 11.91 -41.24
C ALA A 141 9.29 12.49 -42.58
N LYS A 142 9.64 13.78 -42.61
CA LYS A 142 10.12 14.44 -43.83
C LYS A 142 11.46 13.87 -44.32
N GLN A 143 12.36 13.50 -43.41
CA GLN A 143 13.70 13.00 -43.74
C GLN A 143 13.77 11.47 -43.74
N ARG A 144 12.97 10.82 -44.60
CA ARG A 144 12.89 9.35 -44.75
C ARG A 144 14.27 8.68 -44.63
N ASN A 145 14.41 7.70 -43.73
CA ASN A 145 15.64 6.92 -43.46
C ASN A 145 16.85 7.70 -42.91
N SER A 146 16.66 8.85 -42.26
CA SER A 146 17.74 9.62 -41.62
C SER A 146 18.03 9.17 -40.17
N ARG A 147 19.22 9.56 -39.65
CA ARG A 147 19.58 9.40 -38.22
C ARG A 147 18.56 10.03 -37.26
N LEU A 148 17.84 11.06 -37.71
CA LEU A 148 16.77 11.70 -36.94
C LEU A 148 15.58 10.76 -36.74
N SER A 149 15.23 9.92 -37.71
CA SER A 149 14.18 8.91 -37.57
C SER A 149 14.54 7.85 -36.52
N LEU A 150 15.78 7.37 -36.53
CA LEU A 150 16.28 6.47 -35.49
C LEU A 150 16.27 7.15 -34.11
N LEU A 151 16.71 8.41 -34.03
CA LEU A 151 16.69 9.19 -32.79
C LEU A 151 15.27 9.36 -32.25
N THR A 152 14.28 9.72 -33.09
CA THR A 152 12.88 9.83 -32.68
C THR A 152 12.35 8.50 -32.14
N PHE A 153 12.67 7.38 -32.81
CA PHE A 153 12.27 6.05 -32.35
C PHE A 153 12.89 5.69 -31.00
N VAL A 154 14.21 5.86 -30.83
CA VAL A 154 14.92 5.58 -29.58
C VAL A 154 14.41 6.47 -28.44
N LEU A 155 14.28 7.78 -28.67
CA LEU A 155 13.73 8.71 -27.68
C LEU A 155 12.29 8.36 -27.31
N SER A 156 11.48 7.93 -28.29
CA SER A 156 10.09 7.54 -28.02
C SER A 156 10.00 6.32 -27.10
N LEU A 157 10.91 5.36 -27.31
CA LEU A 157 10.96 4.14 -26.54
C LEU A 157 11.55 4.36 -25.14
N LEU A 158 12.59 5.17 -25.03
CA LEU A 158 13.14 5.59 -23.73
C LEU A 158 12.09 6.36 -22.94
N GLY A 159 11.44 7.37 -23.53
CA GLY A 159 10.38 8.14 -22.88
C GLY A 159 9.17 7.29 -22.46
N ALA A 160 8.90 6.18 -23.14
CA ALA A 160 7.86 5.23 -22.75
C ALA A 160 8.30 4.23 -21.67
N SER A 161 9.61 4.06 -21.44
CA SER A 161 10.17 3.04 -20.54
C SER A 161 10.75 3.61 -19.25
N LEU A 162 11.04 4.92 -19.20
CA LEU A 162 11.52 5.58 -17.99
C LEU A 162 10.34 5.95 -17.08
N PRO A 163 10.32 5.49 -15.81
CA PRO A 163 9.33 5.93 -14.84
C PRO A 163 9.34 7.45 -14.65
N THR A 164 8.18 8.04 -14.40
CA THR A 164 8.02 9.51 -14.31
C THR A 164 8.91 10.12 -13.21
N PHE A 165 8.96 9.49 -12.02
CA PHE A 165 9.82 9.92 -10.93
C PHE A 165 11.32 9.83 -11.27
N PHE A 166 11.72 8.86 -12.11
CA PHE A 166 13.11 8.70 -12.52
C PHE A 166 13.54 9.82 -13.45
N ILE A 167 12.69 10.20 -14.40
CA ILE A 167 12.91 11.38 -15.26
C ILE A 167 13.02 12.65 -14.39
N ALA A 168 12.12 12.80 -13.41
CA ALA A 168 12.15 13.93 -12.47
C ALA A 168 13.50 14.02 -11.74
N MET A 169 14.00 12.88 -11.24
CA MET A 169 15.28 12.79 -10.58
C MET A 169 16.44 13.12 -11.52
N LEU A 170 16.51 12.53 -12.71
CA LEU A 170 17.59 12.79 -13.65
C LEU A 170 17.66 14.26 -14.05
N LEU A 171 16.51 14.91 -14.28
CA LEU A 171 16.45 16.34 -14.58
C LEU A 171 16.88 17.19 -13.38
N GLN A 172 16.42 16.87 -12.18
CA GLN A 172 16.86 17.56 -10.98
C GLN A 172 18.38 17.41 -10.76
N MET A 173 18.92 16.22 -10.95
CA MET A 173 20.36 15.95 -10.83
C MET A 173 21.16 16.68 -11.91
N ALA A 174 20.66 16.76 -13.15
CA ALA A 174 21.31 17.51 -14.21
C ALA A 174 21.40 19.01 -13.88
N VAL A 175 20.35 19.58 -13.30
CA VAL A 175 20.35 20.97 -12.82
C VAL A 175 21.36 21.16 -11.68
N LEU A 176 21.38 20.26 -10.69
CA LEU A 176 22.34 20.32 -9.58
C LEU A 176 23.79 20.16 -10.06
N TRP A 177 24.03 19.25 -11.00
CA TRP A 177 25.33 19.03 -11.62
C TRP A 177 25.79 20.29 -12.38
N TYR A 178 24.91 20.92 -13.16
CA TYR A 178 25.21 22.17 -13.85
C TYR A 178 25.59 23.28 -12.87
N MET A 179 24.82 23.45 -11.79
CA MET A 179 25.12 24.45 -10.75
C MET A 179 26.48 24.21 -10.11
N ARG A 180 26.77 22.96 -9.70
CA ARG A 180 28.06 22.60 -9.09
C ARG A 180 29.23 22.80 -10.05
N ARG A 181 29.04 22.55 -11.35
CA ARG A 181 30.12 22.64 -12.34
C ARG A 181 30.41 24.07 -12.80
N THR A 182 29.37 24.89 -12.97
CA THR A 182 29.48 26.24 -13.54
C THR A 182 29.54 27.35 -12.48
N GLY A 183 29.11 27.07 -11.24
CA GLY A 183 28.96 28.06 -10.18
C GLY A 183 27.82 29.06 -10.42
N GLN A 184 27.04 28.89 -11.50
CA GLN A 184 25.91 29.76 -11.84
C GLN A 184 24.61 29.30 -11.16
N PRO A 185 23.65 30.21 -10.94
CA PRO A 185 22.32 29.83 -10.46
C PRO A 185 21.66 28.83 -11.41
N ALA A 186 20.74 28.03 -10.86
CA ALA A 186 20.03 27.00 -11.61
C ALA A 186 19.38 27.58 -12.87
N PRO A 187 19.59 26.99 -14.07
CA PRO A 187 18.93 27.45 -15.29
C PRO A 187 17.41 27.23 -15.24
N LEU A 188 16.98 26.23 -14.46
CA LEU A 188 15.59 25.95 -14.14
C LEU A 188 15.45 25.81 -12.62
N PRO A 189 14.45 26.45 -12.00
CA PRO A 189 14.46 26.56 -10.56
C PRO A 189 13.84 25.31 -9.92
N LEU A 190 14.44 24.82 -8.82
CA LEU A 190 14.19 23.49 -8.24
C LEU A 190 13.00 23.43 -7.25
N GLY A 191 12.44 24.57 -6.82
CA GLY A 191 11.22 24.60 -6.00
C GLY A 191 10.70 26.00 -5.69
N GLY A 192 9.38 26.23 -5.77
CA GLY A 192 8.75 27.56 -5.58
C GLY A 192 7.25 27.53 -5.32
N PHE A 193 6.54 28.62 -5.63
CA PHE A 193 5.20 28.90 -5.09
C PHE A 193 4.04 28.55 -6.02
N GLY A 194 4.31 28.07 -7.24
CA GLY A 194 3.29 27.57 -8.16
C GLY A 194 3.45 28.19 -9.55
N TRP A 195 2.74 29.28 -9.81
CA TRP A 195 2.66 29.92 -11.15
C TRP A 195 3.93 30.65 -11.61
N ASP A 196 5.05 30.41 -10.94
CA ASP A 196 6.37 30.94 -11.27
C ASP A 196 7.14 29.98 -12.20
N ALA A 197 8.41 30.29 -12.49
CA ALA A 197 9.26 29.46 -13.36
C ALA A 197 9.42 28.00 -12.87
N HIS A 198 9.01 27.71 -11.64
CA HIS A 198 8.96 26.36 -11.06
C HIS A 198 7.96 25.43 -11.71
N ILE A 199 7.03 25.93 -12.54
CA ILE A 199 6.15 25.06 -13.33
C ILE A 199 6.89 24.31 -14.45
N VAL A 200 8.04 24.83 -14.91
CA VAL A 200 8.72 24.33 -16.12
C VAL A 200 9.25 22.91 -15.93
N LEU A 201 9.97 22.65 -14.84
CA LEU A 201 10.54 21.33 -14.53
C LEU A 201 9.45 20.24 -14.36
N PRO A 202 8.43 20.43 -13.49
CA PRO A 202 7.29 19.54 -13.39
C PRO A 202 6.57 19.33 -14.73
N ALA A 203 6.35 20.39 -15.52
CA ALA A 203 5.66 20.29 -16.81
C ALA A 203 6.48 19.51 -17.85
N LEU A 204 7.81 19.66 -17.87
CA LEU A 204 8.71 18.89 -18.73
C LEU A 204 8.70 17.40 -18.38
N VAL A 205 8.75 17.08 -17.09
CA VAL A 205 8.66 15.69 -16.60
C VAL A 205 7.32 15.08 -17.01
N LEU A 206 6.22 15.78 -16.74
CA LEU A 206 4.88 15.32 -17.06
C LEU A 206 4.66 15.19 -18.59
N ALA A 207 5.31 16.03 -19.39
CA ALA A 207 5.23 16.01 -20.86
C ALA A 207 6.18 15.00 -21.52
N ALA A 208 7.21 14.49 -20.83
CA ALA A 208 8.26 13.67 -21.45
C ALA A 208 7.72 12.44 -22.21
N ARG A 209 6.86 11.65 -21.56
CA ARG A 209 6.23 10.47 -22.17
C ARG A 209 5.21 10.84 -23.26
N PRO A 210 4.29 11.79 -23.06
CA PRO A 210 3.42 12.29 -24.13
C PRO A 210 4.16 12.82 -25.35
N ILE A 211 5.27 13.57 -25.18
CA ILE A 211 6.10 14.07 -26.28
C ILE A 211 6.63 12.89 -27.11
N ALA A 212 7.18 11.87 -26.44
CA ALA A 212 7.67 10.64 -27.06
C ALA A 212 6.59 9.92 -27.88
N GLN A 213 5.40 9.74 -27.31
CA GLN A 213 4.28 9.04 -27.95
C GLN A 213 3.68 9.83 -29.12
N VAL A 214 3.44 11.14 -28.93
CA VAL A 214 2.92 12.01 -29.98
C VAL A 214 3.93 12.14 -31.13
N ALA A 215 5.22 12.31 -30.84
CA ALA A 215 6.24 12.34 -31.89
C ALA A 215 6.28 11.05 -32.72
N ARG A 216 6.22 9.88 -32.07
CA ARG A 216 6.18 8.58 -32.76
C ARG A 216 4.93 8.43 -33.62
N VAL A 217 3.75 8.75 -33.10
CA VAL A 217 2.50 8.62 -33.88
C VAL A 217 2.45 9.65 -35.01
N THR A 218 2.82 10.90 -34.76
CA THR A 218 2.95 11.91 -35.82
C THR A 218 3.90 11.44 -36.92
N HIS A 219 5.04 10.84 -36.56
CA HIS A 219 5.97 10.28 -37.54
C HIS A 219 5.32 9.18 -38.39
N LEU A 220 4.72 8.17 -37.75
CA LEU A 220 4.10 7.03 -38.43
C LEU A 220 2.92 7.45 -39.32
N SER A 221 2.02 8.29 -38.80
CA SER A 221 0.85 8.76 -39.54
C SER A 221 1.24 9.65 -40.71
N LEU A 222 2.23 10.54 -40.56
CA LEU A 222 2.68 11.36 -41.69
C LEU A 222 3.37 10.53 -42.76
N LEU A 223 4.18 9.53 -42.39
CA LEU A 223 4.78 8.61 -43.36
C LEU A 223 3.71 7.88 -44.18
N GLU A 224 2.69 7.33 -43.52
CA GLU A 224 1.58 6.63 -44.18
C GLU A 224 0.81 7.56 -45.12
N GLN A 225 0.48 8.78 -44.66
CA GLN A 225 -0.24 9.75 -45.50
C GLN A 225 0.61 10.26 -46.67
N LEU A 226 1.94 10.38 -46.52
CA LEU A 226 2.84 10.78 -47.60
C LEU A 226 2.90 9.75 -48.74
N ASP A 227 2.68 8.47 -48.45
CA ASP A 227 2.65 7.37 -49.42
C ASP A 227 1.27 7.13 -50.03
N ALA A 228 0.24 7.88 -49.59
CA ALA A 228 -1.12 7.70 -50.07
C ALA A 228 -1.35 8.24 -51.50
N ASP A 229 -2.21 7.57 -52.27
CA ASP A 229 -2.48 7.88 -53.68
C ASP A 229 -3.06 9.28 -53.92
N PHE A 230 -3.79 9.84 -52.93
CA PHE A 230 -4.32 11.21 -53.03
C PHE A 230 -3.20 12.26 -53.04
N VAL A 231 -2.04 11.98 -52.41
CA VAL A 231 -0.86 12.88 -52.44
C VAL A 231 -0.22 12.86 -53.82
N ARG A 232 -0.10 11.67 -54.44
CA ARG A 232 0.41 11.53 -55.82
C ARG A 232 -0.49 12.28 -56.80
N THR A 233 -1.81 12.17 -56.62
CA THR A 233 -2.82 12.88 -57.42
C THR A 233 -2.76 14.39 -57.21
N ALA A 234 -2.58 14.87 -55.97
CA ALA A 234 -2.44 16.30 -55.66
C ALA A 234 -1.20 16.92 -56.31
N ARG A 235 -0.07 16.21 -56.30
CA ARG A 235 1.15 16.60 -57.02
C ARG A 235 0.95 16.64 -58.53
N ALA A 236 0.27 15.64 -59.09
CA ALA A 236 -0.05 15.60 -60.52
C ALA A 236 -0.96 16.77 -60.95
N LYS A 237 -1.83 17.27 -60.06
CA LYS A 237 -2.65 18.48 -60.26
C LYS A 237 -1.87 19.81 -60.16
N GLY A 238 -0.57 19.78 -59.86
CA GLY A 238 0.25 20.99 -59.74
C GLY A 238 0.02 21.80 -58.46
N LEU A 239 -0.56 21.21 -57.41
CA LEU A 239 -0.72 21.88 -56.12
C LEU A 239 0.65 22.19 -55.51
N ARG A 240 0.80 23.39 -54.92
CA ARG A 240 2.01 23.77 -54.17
C ARG A 240 2.20 22.85 -52.96
N GLU A 241 3.43 22.40 -52.71
CA GLU A 241 3.78 21.49 -51.60
C GLU A 241 3.22 21.96 -50.24
N TRP A 242 3.23 23.26 -49.94
CA TRP A 242 2.68 23.76 -48.67
C TRP A 242 1.19 23.43 -48.49
N ARG A 243 0.36 23.57 -49.55
CA ARG A 243 -1.08 23.20 -49.50
C ARG A 243 -1.27 21.71 -49.37
N ILE A 244 -0.40 20.91 -50.02
CA ILE A 244 -0.41 19.46 -49.88
C ILE A 244 -0.15 19.07 -48.42
N TRP A 245 0.83 19.70 -47.77
CA TRP A 245 1.14 19.47 -46.37
C TRP A 245 0.03 19.91 -45.41
N THR A 246 -0.53 21.11 -45.55
CA THR A 246 -1.47 21.66 -44.55
C THR A 246 -2.92 21.23 -44.77
N GLU A 247 -3.40 21.18 -46.01
CA GLU A 247 -4.82 20.91 -46.32
C GLU A 247 -5.12 19.42 -46.51
N HIS A 248 -4.14 18.64 -47.01
CA HIS A 248 -4.33 17.22 -47.30
C HIS A 248 -3.66 16.31 -46.27
N ILE A 249 -2.34 16.41 -46.09
CA ILE A 249 -1.58 15.49 -45.24
C ILE A 249 -1.85 15.74 -43.75
N ALA A 250 -1.65 16.98 -43.27
CA ALA A 250 -1.79 17.30 -41.84
C ALA A 250 -3.21 17.09 -41.32
N ARG A 251 -4.24 17.40 -42.13
CA ARG A 251 -5.64 17.20 -41.76
C ARG A 251 -5.99 15.72 -41.59
N ASN A 252 -5.46 14.85 -42.45
CA ASN A 252 -5.68 13.41 -42.35
C ASN A 252 -4.85 12.78 -41.21
N ALA A 253 -3.63 13.28 -40.98
CA ALA A 253 -2.79 12.85 -39.86
C ALA A 253 -3.29 13.37 -38.48
N ALA A 254 -4.07 14.45 -38.45
CA ALA A 254 -4.60 15.03 -37.22
C ALA A 254 -5.51 14.06 -36.45
N ILE A 255 -6.18 13.11 -37.12
CA ILE A 255 -7.07 12.14 -36.47
C ILE A 255 -6.26 11.19 -35.54
N PRO A 256 -5.28 10.41 -36.02
CA PRO A 256 -4.42 9.60 -35.16
C PRO A 256 -3.67 10.40 -34.08
N ILE A 257 -3.23 11.62 -34.42
CA ILE A 257 -2.52 12.49 -33.47
C ILE A 257 -3.45 12.91 -32.33
N LEU A 258 -4.67 13.34 -32.63
CA LEU A 258 -5.67 13.68 -31.61
C LEU A 258 -6.03 12.45 -30.77
N THR A 259 -6.15 11.27 -31.40
CA THR A 259 -6.39 10.02 -30.67
C THR A 259 -5.29 9.71 -29.68
N THR A 260 -4.05 9.88 -30.11
CA THR A 260 -2.90 9.68 -29.24
C THR A 260 -2.91 10.69 -28.11
N LEU A 261 -3.14 11.98 -28.40
CA LEU A 261 -3.24 13.03 -27.38
C LEU A 261 -4.31 12.72 -26.32
N ALA A 262 -5.48 12.22 -26.75
CA ALA A 262 -6.55 11.80 -25.86
C ALA A 262 -6.14 10.65 -24.94
N THR A 263 -5.45 9.64 -25.49
CA THR A 263 -4.94 8.52 -24.69
C THR A 263 -3.84 8.96 -23.72
N THR A 264 -2.91 9.81 -24.14
CA THR A 264 -1.80 10.29 -23.31
C THR A 264 -2.29 11.18 -22.17
N LEU A 265 -3.37 11.93 -22.38
CA LEU A 265 -3.94 12.80 -21.35
C LEU A 265 -4.48 12.01 -20.15
N ARG A 266 -5.00 10.79 -20.38
CA ARG A 266 -5.39 9.88 -19.29
C ARG A 266 -4.18 9.40 -18.48
N PHE A 267 -3.08 9.09 -19.16
CA PHE A 267 -1.83 8.74 -18.49
C PHE A 267 -1.26 9.91 -17.69
N THR A 268 -1.28 11.14 -18.22
CA THR A 268 -0.78 12.31 -17.48
C THR A 268 -1.55 12.56 -16.20
N LEU A 269 -2.87 12.32 -16.17
CA LEU A 269 -3.65 12.41 -14.93
C LEU A 269 -3.17 11.40 -13.88
N SER A 270 -2.83 10.18 -14.29
CA SER A 270 -2.33 9.15 -13.37
C SER A 270 -0.95 9.49 -12.81
N SER A 271 -0.02 9.96 -13.65
CA SER A 271 1.34 10.34 -13.23
C SER A 271 1.40 11.70 -12.51
N LEU A 272 0.33 12.49 -12.56
CA LEU A 272 0.28 13.84 -12.01
C LEU A 272 0.62 13.85 -10.51
N ALA A 273 0.04 12.93 -9.73
CA ALA A 273 0.27 12.86 -8.28
C ALA A 273 1.75 12.66 -7.92
N ILE A 274 2.47 11.87 -8.72
CA ILE A 274 3.90 11.58 -8.52
C ILE A 274 4.73 12.82 -8.81
N VAL A 275 4.46 13.51 -9.93
CA VAL A 275 5.15 14.75 -10.30
C VAL A 275 4.92 15.82 -9.25
N GLU A 276 3.66 15.97 -8.80
CA GLU A 276 3.31 16.93 -7.78
C GLU A 276 4.00 16.62 -6.44
N LEU A 277 4.03 15.35 -6.04
CA LEU A 277 4.74 14.91 -4.85
C LEU A 277 6.25 15.17 -4.93
N PHE A 278 6.88 14.77 -6.03
CA PHE A 278 8.33 14.87 -6.22
C PHE A 278 8.80 16.33 -6.10
N PHE A 279 8.15 17.25 -6.82
CA PHE A 279 8.51 18.66 -6.83
C PHE A 279 7.88 19.46 -5.67
N GLY A 280 7.03 18.85 -4.85
CA GLY A 280 6.30 19.53 -3.79
C GLY A 280 5.29 20.56 -4.33
N TRP A 281 4.71 20.28 -5.50
CA TRP A 281 3.66 21.11 -6.10
C TRP A 281 2.33 20.88 -5.36
N PRO A 282 1.73 21.90 -4.75
CA PRO A 282 0.53 21.76 -3.91
C PRO A 282 -0.75 21.63 -4.76
N GLY A 283 -0.83 20.57 -5.57
CA GLY A 283 -1.96 20.20 -6.42
C GLY A 283 -2.78 19.03 -5.86
N LEU A 284 -3.73 18.52 -6.66
CA LEU A 284 -4.72 17.50 -6.31
C LEU A 284 -4.07 16.21 -5.84
N GLY A 285 -3.10 15.70 -6.60
CA GLY A 285 -2.46 14.45 -6.31
C GLY A 285 -1.58 14.54 -5.05
N PHE A 286 -0.85 15.64 -4.87
CA PHE A 286 -0.08 15.88 -3.64
C PHE A 286 -0.99 15.87 -2.38
N ASN A 287 -2.08 16.64 -2.41
CA ASN A 287 -2.99 16.73 -1.27
C ASN A 287 -3.78 15.43 -1.05
N LEU A 288 -4.08 14.69 -2.12
CA LEU A 288 -4.78 13.42 -2.03
C LEU A 288 -3.92 12.35 -1.37
N LEU A 289 -2.65 12.25 -1.76
CA LEU A 289 -1.71 11.33 -1.11
C LEU A 289 -1.53 11.68 0.37
N ARG A 290 -1.45 12.98 0.72
CA ARG A 290 -1.39 13.43 2.11
C ARG A 290 -2.67 13.11 2.90
N ALA A 291 -3.85 13.33 2.31
CA ALA A 291 -5.14 13.06 2.93
C ALA A 291 -5.35 11.56 3.20
N ILE A 292 -4.97 10.70 2.25
CA ILE A 292 -4.98 9.25 2.44
C ILE A 292 -4.02 8.86 3.58
N GLY A 293 -2.81 9.44 3.56
CA GLY A 293 -1.80 9.16 4.58
C GLY A 293 -2.22 9.55 6.00
N SER A 294 -3.00 10.62 6.15
CA SER A 294 -3.51 11.08 7.44
C SER A 294 -4.90 10.52 7.80
N GLY A 295 -5.45 9.60 7.01
CA GLY A 295 -6.80 9.05 7.22
C GLY A 295 -7.93 10.08 7.08
N ASP A 296 -7.70 11.20 6.39
CA ASP A 296 -8.69 12.27 6.20
C ASP A 296 -9.68 11.88 5.09
N VAL A 297 -10.81 11.33 5.51
CA VAL A 297 -11.83 10.77 4.61
C VAL A 297 -12.49 11.86 3.76
N ASN A 298 -12.83 13.00 4.35
CA ASN A 298 -13.56 14.08 3.67
C ASN A 298 -12.74 14.66 2.52
N LEU A 299 -11.47 15.00 2.79
CA LEU A 299 -10.59 15.55 1.76
C LEU A 299 -10.26 14.49 0.70
N THR A 300 -10.02 13.24 1.10
CA THR A 300 -9.71 12.15 0.17
C THR A 300 -10.84 11.94 -0.84
N VAL A 301 -12.08 11.80 -0.36
CA VAL A 301 -13.25 11.59 -1.22
C VAL A 301 -13.48 12.79 -2.14
N ALA A 302 -13.39 14.02 -1.61
CA ALA A 302 -13.57 15.23 -2.41
C ALA A 302 -12.51 15.38 -3.53
N LEU A 303 -11.25 15.07 -3.24
CA LEU A 303 -10.16 15.11 -4.22
C LEU A 303 -10.28 13.98 -5.27
N LEU A 304 -10.68 12.78 -4.86
CA LEU A 304 -10.92 11.66 -5.78
C LEU A 304 -12.09 11.94 -6.73
N LEU A 305 -13.20 12.46 -6.21
CA LEU A 305 -14.33 12.87 -7.03
C LEU A 305 -13.93 13.98 -8.00
N SER A 306 -13.10 14.93 -7.56
CA SER A 306 -12.57 15.99 -8.41
C SER A 306 -11.72 15.45 -9.57
N LEU A 307 -10.85 14.46 -9.29
CA LEU A 307 -10.09 13.74 -10.33
C LEU A 307 -11.03 12.97 -11.29
N GLY A 308 -12.06 12.31 -10.77
CA GLY A 308 -13.07 11.62 -11.57
C GLY A 308 -13.86 12.57 -12.48
N ILE A 309 -14.28 13.73 -11.97
CA ILE A 309 -14.94 14.79 -12.74
C ILE A 309 -13.99 15.27 -13.85
N LEU A 310 -12.73 15.53 -13.51
CA LEU A 310 -11.73 15.97 -14.49
C LEU A 310 -11.55 14.96 -15.62
N PHE A 311 -11.48 13.67 -15.28
CA PHE A 311 -11.41 12.59 -16.26
C PHE A 311 -12.62 12.55 -17.19
N ILE A 312 -13.84 12.67 -16.64
CA ILE A 312 -15.09 12.71 -17.41
C ILE A 312 -15.11 13.92 -18.35
N LEU A 313 -14.72 15.10 -17.86
CA LEU A 313 -14.64 16.33 -18.66
C LEU A 313 -13.64 16.19 -19.82
N ILE A 314 -12.48 15.57 -19.56
CA ILE A 314 -11.48 15.30 -20.59
C ILE A 314 -12.03 14.36 -21.66
N ASN A 315 -12.70 13.27 -21.27
CA ASN A 315 -13.31 12.36 -22.22
C ASN A 315 -14.34 13.08 -23.10
N TRP A 316 -15.19 13.93 -22.51
CA TRP A 316 -16.16 14.71 -23.27
C TRP A 316 -15.50 15.73 -24.21
N LEU A 317 -14.42 16.38 -23.78
CA LEU A 317 -13.65 17.31 -24.60
C LEU A 317 -13.01 16.60 -25.80
N VAL A 318 -12.46 15.41 -25.59
CA VAL A 318 -11.90 14.56 -26.64
C VAL A 318 -12.97 14.18 -27.66
N GLU A 319 -14.13 13.70 -27.20
CA GLU A 319 -15.24 13.35 -28.09
C GLU A 319 -15.77 14.55 -28.88
N TRP A 320 -15.84 15.71 -28.24
CA TRP A 320 -16.20 16.95 -28.91
C TRP A 320 -15.18 17.32 -29.99
N ALA A 321 -13.88 17.20 -29.70
CA ALA A 321 -12.82 17.47 -30.66
C ALA A 321 -12.89 16.53 -31.87
N TYR A 322 -13.15 15.23 -31.66
CA TYR A 322 -13.35 14.27 -32.76
C TYR A 322 -14.51 14.64 -33.68
N ARG A 323 -15.67 15.01 -33.11
CA ARG A 323 -16.86 15.40 -33.88
C ARG A 323 -16.61 16.65 -34.74
N ARG A 324 -15.67 17.50 -34.33
CA ARG A 324 -15.30 18.73 -35.06
C ARG A 324 -14.33 18.44 -36.20
N LEU A 325 -13.41 17.49 -36.02
CA LEU A 325 -12.37 17.16 -36.99
C LEU A 325 -12.84 16.22 -38.12
N ASP A 326 -13.67 15.22 -37.82
CA ASP A 326 -14.15 14.25 -38.83
C ASP A 326 -15.69 14.09 -38.83
N PRO A 327 -16.39 14.57 -39.88
CA PRO A 327 -17.83 14.39 -40.02
C PRO A 327 -18.24 12.94 -40.32
N ARG A 328 -17.35 12.04 -40.78
CA ARG A 328 -17.67 10.62 -41.09
C ARG A 328 -17.95 9.80 -39.83
N VAL A 329 -17.39 10.21 -38.69
CA VAL A 329 -17.71 9.64 -37.37
C VAL A 329 -19.20 9.84 -37.02
N LYS A 330 -19.88 10.86 -37.58
CA LYS A 330 -21.33 11.02 -37.40
C LYS A 330 -22.13 9.87 -38.01
N GLU A 331 -21.64 9.20 -39.04
CA GLU A 331 -22.32 8.07 -39.69
C GLU A 331 -22.07 6.75 -38.94
N ALA A 332 -20.86 6.51 -38.43
CA ALA A 332 -20.56 5.38 -37.56
C ALA A 332 -21.35 5.44 -36.23
N LEU A 333 -21.51 6.64 -35.65
CA LEU A 333 -22.38 6.87 -34.50
C LEU A 333 -23.87 6.66 -34.85
N ARG A 334 -24.29 6.86 -36.10
CA ARG A 334 -25.65 6.54 -36.57
C ARG A 334 -25.88 5.04 -36.75
N ALA A 335 -24.87 4.24 -37.06
CA ALA A 335 -24.97 2.78 -37.11
C ALA A 335 -25.11 2.15 -35.71
N HIS A 336 -24.41 2.71 -34.70
CA HIS A 336 -24.61 2.35 -33.28
C HIS A 336 -26.00 2.76 -32.74
N ARG A 337 -26.74 3.68 -33.40
CA ARG A 337 -28.09 4.14 -32.97
C ARG A 337 -29.18 3.08 -33.05
N ARG A 338 -29.02 2.02 -33.84
CA ARG A 338 -30.06 0.98 -33.95
C ARG A 338 -30.01 -0.07 -32.83
N ALA A 339 -28.97 -0.07 -31.99
CA ALA A 339 -28.76 -1.07 -30.94
C ALA A 339 -28.81 -0.51 -29.49
N GLY A 340 -28.84 0.81 -29.30
CA GLY A 340 -28.79 1.47 -27.99
C GLY A 340 -30.14 1.97 -27.51
N GLY A 341 -30.74 1.28 -26.53
CA GLY A 341 -31.90 1.75 -25.79
C GLY A 341 -31.63 2.99 -24.93
N THR A 342 -32.70 3.66 -24.52
CA THR A 342 -32.74 4.87 -23.68
C THR A 342 -32.02 4.72 -22.33
N TRP A 343 -31.63 5.83 -21.68
CA TRP A 343 -30.94 5.84 -20.37
C TRP A 343 -31.73 5.12 -19.26
N ARG A 344 -33.07 5.16 -19.33
CA ARG A 344 -33.97 4.38 -18.48
C ARG A 344 -33.79 2.87 -18.69
N GLU A 345 -33.59 2.42 -19.92
CA GLU A 345 -33.32 1.01 -20.26
C GLU A 345 -31.90 0.58 -19.87
N SER A 346 -30.94 1.51 -19.85
CA SER A 346 -29.56 1.22 -19.41
C SER A 346 -29.44 1.13 -17.89
N LEU A 347 -30.07 2.05 -17.14
CA LEU A 347 -30.13 1.99 -15.67
C LEU A 347 -30.99 0.83 -15.19
N SER A 348 -32.16 0.61 -15.79
CA SER A 348 -32.97 -0.55 -15.45
C SER A 348 -32.28 -1.85 -15.84
N ALA A 349 -31.57 -1.93 -16.98
CA ALA A 349 -30.77 -3.11 -17.30
C ALA A 349 -29.72 -3.37 -16.23
N LEU A 350 -28.95 -2.36 -15.79
CA LEU A 350 -27.92 -2.49 -14.76
C LEU A 350 -28.51 -2.99 -13.43
N PHE A 351 -29.57 -2.35 -12.93
CA PHE A 351 -30.26 -2.74 -11.69
C PHE A 351 -30.92 -4.12 -11.80
N TYR A 352 -31.55 -4.46 -12.91
CA TYR A 352 -32.14 -5.79 -13.13
C TYR A 352 -31.05 -6.87 -13.27
N THR A 353 -29.92 -6.62 -13.95
CA THR A 353 -28.82 -7.59 -14.04
C THR A 353 -28.08 -7.78 -12.73
N LEU A 354 -27.90 -6.73 -11.92
CA LEU A 354 -27.34 -6.85 -10.57
C LEU A 354 -28.28 -7.67 -9.67
N ARG A 355 -29.59 -7.41 -9.75
CA ARG A 355 -30.60 -8.19 -9.02
C ARG A 355 -30.64 -9.65 -9.46
N ASP A 356 -30.59 -9.94 -10.77
CA ASP A 356 -30.57 -11.32 -11.28
C ASP A 356 -29.24 -12.04 -11.03
N ALA A 357 -28.10 -11.34 -11.05
CA ALA A 357 -26.79 -11.94 -10.76
C ALA A 357 -26.62 -12.29 -9.27
N ILE A 358 -27.23 -11.50 -8.37
CA ILE A 358 -27.26 -11.77 -6.94
C ILE A 358 -28.24 -12.92 -6.62
N LEU A 359 -29.31 -13.07 -7.39
CA LEU A 359 -30.35 -14.07 -7.13
C LEU A 359 -30.17 -15.39 -7.90
N ASN A 360 -29.35 -15.46 -8.96
CA ASN A 360 -29.20 -16.67 -9.77
C ASN A 360 -27.75 -16.91 -10.28
N LEU A 361 -27.11 -17.96 -9.76
CA LEU A 361 -25.94 -18.64 -10.31
C LEU A 361 -26.18 -20.17 -10.24
N PRO A 362 -25.94 -21.00 -11.29
CA PRO A 362 -26.06 -20.80 -12.72
C PRO A 362 -27.11 -21.73 -13.38
N GLY A 363 -27.72 -21.27 -14.47
CA GLY A 363 -28.54 -22.08 -15.39
C GLY A 363 -28.31 -21.66 -16.84
N LEU A 364 -27.26 -22.20 -17.47
CA LEU A 364 -26.97 -22.02 -18.89
C LEU A 364 -28.08 -22.65 -19.74
N SER A 365 -29.09 -21.89 -20.17
CA SER A 365 -29.82 -22.25 -21.39
C SER A 365 -30.56 -21.07 -22.03
N ARG A 366 -30.50 -21.07 -23.37
CA ARG A 366 -31.37 -20.38 -24.34
C ARG A 366 -31.10 -18.91 -24.63
N PHE A 367 -30.01 -18.66 -25.36
CA PHE A 367 -29.97 -17.53 -26.29
C PHE A 367 -30.59 -17.94 -27.63
N ARG A 368 -31.77 -17.38 -27.92
CA ARG A 368 -32.53 -17.56 -29.15
C ARG A 368 -31.83 -16.79 -30.30
N HIS A 369 -31.45 -17.51 -31.35
CA HIS A 369 -30.91 -16.93 -32.59
C HIS A 369 -31.98 -16.10 -33.32
N GLN A 370 -31.61 -14.90 -33.77
CA GLN A 370 -32.22 -14.25 -34.93
C GLN A 370 -31.23 -14.37 -36.08
N GLU A 371 -31.62 -15.09 -37.13
CA GLU A 371 -30.86 -15.22 -38.37
C GLU A 371 -31.01 -13.95 -39.23
N PRO A 372 -29.93 -13.45 -39.85
CA PRO A 372 -30.03 -12.62 -41.04
C PRO A 372 -30.01 -13.51 -42.30
N ALA A 373 -31.03 -13.38 -43.13
CA ALA A 373 -31.10 -14.00 -44.44
C ALA A 373 -30.08 -13.37 -45.40
N TRP A 374 -29.10 -14.16 -45.87
CA TRP A 374 -28.35 -13.87 -47.10
C TRP A 374 -28.19 -15.12 -47.95
N ASP A 375 -28.48 -14.92 -49.22
CA ASP A 375 -28.84 -15.87 -50.25
C ASP A 375 -27.63 -16.46 -51.00
N SER A 376 -27.88 -17.60 -51.63
CA SER A 376 -27.07 -18.48 -52.48
C SER A 376 -26.08 -17.87 -53.51
N ALA A 377 -26.07 -16.56 -53.74
CA ALA A 377 -25.28 -15.90 -54.79
C ALA A 377 -23.76 -15.81 -54.51
N PHE A 378 -23.35 -15.84 -53.22
CA PHE A 378 -21.93 -15.70 -52.86
C PHE A 378 -21.13 -17.00 -53.04
N ARG A 379 -21.77 -18.16 -52.88
CA ARG A 379 -21.13 -19.48 -53.06
C ARG A 379 -20.77 -19.72 -54.53
N ASP A 380 -21.66 -19.32 -55.44
CA ASP A 380 -21.44 -19.44 -56.89
C ASP A 380 -20.35 -18.47 -57.40
N ALA A 381 -20.21 -17.29 -56.79
CA ALA A 381 -19.15 -16.33 -57.14
C ALA A 381 -17.75 -16.84 -56.75
N ILE A 382 -17.62 -17.48 -55.57
CA ILE A 382 -16.35 -18.04 -55.12
C ILE A 382 -15.95 -19.28 -55.92
N GLN A 383 -16.91 -20.16 -56.25
CA GLN A 383 -16.62 -21.32 -57.11
C GLN A 383 -16.24 -20.91 -58.54
N LYS A 384 -16.84 -19.86 -59.10
CA LYS A 384 -16.42 -19.30 -60.40
C LYS A 384 -15.04 -18.67 -60.36
N GLN A 385 -14.67 -18.00 -59.27
CA GLN A 385 -13.39 -17.31 -59.18
C GLN A 385 -12.21 -18.26 -58.90
N ILE A 386 -12.47 -19.39 -58.25
CA ILE A 386 -11.49 -20.49 -58.06
C ILE A 386 -11.28 -21.28 -59.37
N ALA A 387 -12.28 -21.35 -60.25
CA ALA A 387 -12.18 -22.05 -61.53
C ALA A 387 -11.42 -21.27 -62.63
N MET A 388 -11.19 -19.96 -62.48
CA MET A 388 -10.67 -19.09 -63.55
C MET A 388 -9.17 -18.76 -63.48
N ASN A 389 -8.38 -19.30 -62.53
CA ASN A 389 -6.94 -18.99 -62.49
C ASN A 389 -6.06 -20.18 -62.03
N PRO A 390 -5.68 -21.10 -62.94
CA PRO A 390 -4.85 -22.26 -62.63
C PRO A 390 -3.36 -21.97 -62.83
N GLN A 391 -2.85 -20.86 -62.28
CA GLN A 391 -1.41 -20.61 -62.18
C GLN A 391 -1.00 -20.48 -60.71
N VAL A 392 -1.08 -21.59 -59.99
CA VAL A 392 -0.34 -21.75 -58.74
C VAL A 392 1.08 -22.16 -59.14
N ILE A 393 2.01 -21.20 -59.06
CA ILE A 393 3.44 -21.45 -59.21
C ILE A 393 3.85 -22.42 -58.10
N ASP A 394 4.14 -23.67 -58.46
CA ASP A 394 4.65 -24.67 -57.52
C ASP A 394 6.12 -24.37 -57.22
N VAL A 395 6.35 -23.50 -56.24
CA VAL A 395 7.68 -23.20 -55.71
C VAL A 395 8.18 -24.46 -54.98
N GLY A 396 9.29 -25.05 -55.43
CA GLY A 396 9.81 -26.32 -54.90
C GLY A 396 10.06 -26.30 -53.38
N GLU A 397 9.93 -27.45 -52.72
CA GLU A 397 9.96 -27.58 -51.25
C GLU A 397 11.27 -27.05 -50.62
N ALA A 398 12.40 -27.19 -51.32
CA ALA A 398 13.70 -26.65 -50.91
C ALA A 398 13.74 -25.10 -50.92
N GLU A 399 13.02 -24.47 -51.84
CA GLU A 399 12.97 -23.02 -52.02
C GLU A 399 12.01 -22.40 -50.99
N ARG A 400 10.86 -23.04 -50.71
CA ARG A 400 9.99 -22.69 -49.56
C ARG A 400 10.72 -22.79 -48.22
N LYS A 401 11.59 -23.79 -48.03
CA LYS A 401 12.39 -23.97 -46.82
C LYS A 401 13.49 -22.90 -46.70
N ARG A 402 14.12 -22.51 -47.81
CA ARG A 402 15.11 -21.40 -47.87
C ARG A 402 14.44 -20.04 -47.62
N GLU A 403 13.29 -19.77 -48.22
CA GLU A 403 12.52 -18.55 -47.98
C GLU A 403 12.05 -18.46 -46.53
N ARG A 404 11.52 -19.56 -45.95
CA ARG A 404 11.20 -19.62 -44.52
C ARG A 404 12.39 -19.35 -43.62
N ARG A 405 13.56 -19.92 -43.92
CA ARG A 405 14.78 -19.70 -43.14
C ARG A 405 15.28 -18.25 -43.26
N ARG A 406 15.19 -17.66 -44.45
CA ARG A 406 15.51 -16.24 -44.69
C ARG A 406 14.54 -15.31 -43.96
N ALA A 407 13.23 -15.61 -44.00
CA ALA A 407 12.21 -14.88 -43.26
C ALA A 407 12.44 -14.97 -41.74
N TRP A 408 12.79 -16.15 -41.22
CA TRP A 408 13.16 -16.33 -39.82
C TRP A 408 14.40 -15.53 -39.42
N MET A 409 15.49 -15.60 -40.20
CA MET A 409 16.71 -14.84 -39.89
C MET A 409 16.48 -13.33 -39.99
N ARG A 410 15.72 -12.84 -40.98
CA ARG A 410 15.34 -11.43 -41.07
C ARG A 410 14.46 -11.01 -39.89
N GLY A 411 13.46 -11.80 -39.53
CA GLY A 411 12.54 -11.48 -38.44
C GLY A 411 13.15 -11.59 -37.05
N THR A 412 14.18 -12.43 -36.84
CA THR A 412 14.87 -12.53 -35.54
C THR A 412 16.10 -11.62 -35.44
N VAL A 413 17.08 -11.77 -36.34
CA VAL A 413 18.35 -11.01 -36.26
C VAL A 413 18.20 -9.61 -36.88
N GLY A 414 17.33 -9.44 -37.87
CA GLY A 414 17.03 -8.15 -38.48
C GLY A 414 16.04 -7.29 -37.69
N ASN A 415 15.64 -7.72 -36.49
CA ASN A 415 14.70 -7.03 -35.60
C ASN A 415 15.43 -6.54 -34.33
N PRO A 416 16.06 -5.35 -34.36
CA PRO A 416 16.86 -4.84 -33.24
C PRO A 416 16.08 -4.79 -31.91
N PRO A 417 14.79 -4.42 -31.88
CA PRO A 417 14.02 -4.47 -30.65
C PRO A 417 13.96 -5.87 -30.01
N LEU A 418 13.73 -6.91 -30.82
CA LEU A 418 13.67 -8.28 -30.33
C LEU A 418 15.01 -8.74 -29.74
N VAL A 419 16.12 -8.47 -30.44
CA VAL A 419 17.46 -8.89 -30.01
C VAL A 419 17.85 -8.19 -28.71
N LEU A 420 17.75 -6.86 -28.67
CA LEU A 420 18.12 -6.08 -27.48
C LEU A 420 17.23 -6.41 -26.28
N GLY A 421 15.91 -6.51 -26.49
CA GLY A 421 14.98 -6.92 -25.44
C GLY A 421 15.28 -8.31 -24.90
N SER A 422 15.58 -9.27 -25.78
CA SER A 422 15.93 -10.64 -25.38
C SER A 422 17.24 -10.70 -24.59
N ILE A 423 18.26 -9.91 -24.96
CA ILE A 423 19.53 -9.84 -24.22
C ILE A 423 19.30 -9.29 -22.81
N ILE A 424 18.57 -8.18 -22.67
CA ILE A 424 18.28 -7.58 -21.36
C ILE A 424 17.52 -8.56 -20.47
N VAL A 425 16.47 -9.19 -20.99
CA VAL A 425 15.67 -10.17 -20.23
C VAL A 425 16.49 -11.42 -19.88
N LEU A 426 17.40 -11.86 -20.76
CA LEU A 426 18.30 -12.98 -20.46
C LEU A 426 19.28 -12.64 -19.33
N VAL A 427 19.89 -11.45 -19.35
CA VAL A 427 20.77 -10.98 -18.26
C VAL A 427 20.00 -10.91 -16.94
N LEU A 428 18.78 -10.37 -16.96
CA LEU A 428 17.92 -10.34 -15.78
C LEU A 428 17.61 -11.74 -15.25
N LEU A 429 17.31 -12.70 -16.14
CA LEU A 429 17.06 -14.09 -15.74
C LEU A 429 18.30 -14.74 -15.12
N VAL A 430 19.50 -14.44 -15.62
CA VAL A 430 20.76 -14.87 -15.00
C VAL A 430 20.91 -14.27 -13.60
N VAL A 431 20.64 -12.98 -13.41
CA VAL A 431 20.68 -12.33 -12.08
C VAL A 431 19.67 -12.98 -11.12
N ILE A 432 18.46 -13.29 -11.57
CA ILE A 432 17.43 -13.91 -10.74
C ILE A 432 17.82 -15.35 -10.34
N VAL A 433 18.35 -16.14 -11.27
CA VAL A 433 18.66 -17.57 -11.02
C VAL A 433 19.98 -17.75 -10.26
N ALA A 434 20.99 -16.94 -10.57
CA ALA A 434 22.30 -17.00 -9.92
C ALA A 434 22.43 -16.04 -8.72
N GLY A 435 21.39 -15.25 -8.41
CA GLY A 435 21.39 -14.15 -7.43
C GLY A 435 22.12 -14.46 -6.13
N PRO A 436 21.73 -15.49 -5.35
CA PRO A 436 22.36 -15.79 -4.06
C PRO A 436 23.87 -16.06 -4.13
N ARG A 437 24.42 -16.41 -5.30
CA ARG A 437 25.86 -16.62 -5.51
C ARG A 437 26.58 -15.38 -6.06
N LEU A 438 25.83 -14.38 -6.50
CA LEU A 438 26.33 -13.15 -7.12
C LEU A 438 26.36 -11.96 -6.16
N TRP A 439 25.73 -12.06 -4.98
CA TRP A 439 25.73 -10.99 -3.98
C TRP A 439 27.13 -10.82 -3.36
N PRO A 440 27.75 -9.63 -3.44
CA PRO A 440 29.02 -9.38 -2.77
C PRO A 440 28.89 -9.41 -1.25
N HIS A 441 27.79 -8.87 -0.73
CA HIS A 441 27.50 -8.77 0.69
C HIS A 441 26.12 -9.36 0.99
N ASN A 442 25.86 -9.65 2.25
CA ASN A 442 24.52 -10.02 2.68
C ASN A 442 23.61 -8.78 2.57
N PRO A 443 22.51 -8.80 1.77
CA PRO A 443 21.62 -7.65 1.60
C PRO A 443 20.86 -7.27 2.89
N TYR A 444 20.88 -8.12 3.92
CA TYR A 444 20.19 -7.90 5.18
C TYR A 444 21.08 -7.28 6.26
N THR A 445 22.40 -7.33 6.11
CA THR A 445 23.34 -6.86 7.13
C THR A 445 23.44 -5.33 7.10
N THR A 446 23.07 -4.69 8.20
CA THR A 446 23.22 -3.26 8.43
C THR A 446 24.63 -2.95 8.92
N THR A 447 25.19 -1.81 8.49
CA THR A 447 26.52 -1.38 8.92
C THR A 447 26.41 -0.01 9.55
N GLY A 448 26.74 0.08 10.84
CA GLY A 448 26.65 1.31 11.62
C GLY A 448 27.84 2.26 11.40
N LEU A 449 28.25 2.93 12.47
CA LEU A 449 29.41 3.84 12.45
C LEU A 449 30.71 3.05 12.27
N VAL A 450 31.53 3.47 11.30
CA VAL A 450 32.85 2.88 11.02
C VAL A 450 33.93 3.93 11.25
N ILE A 451 35.02 3.54 11.91
CA ILE A 451 36.19 4.40 12.13
C ILE A 451 37.29 3.93 11.17
N GLU A 452 37.54 4.71 10.13
CA GLU A 452 38.57 4.42 9.13
C GLU A 452 39.58 5.58 9.09
N GLY A 453 40.86 5.28 9.34
CA GLY A 453 41.91 6.31 9.35
C GLY A 453 41.77 7.38 10.46
N GLY A 454 40.96 7.13 11.50
CA GLY A 454 40.66 8.10 12.56
C GLY A 454 39.51 9.06 12.24
N GLU A 455 38.88 8.93 11.07
CA GLU A 455 37.65 9.66 10.72
C GLU A 455 36.41 8.80 10.98
N PHE A 456 35.39 9.41 11.56
CA PHE A 456 34.09 8.79 11.78
C PHE A 456 33.29 8.85 10.48
N LYS A 457 33.02 7.69 9.88
CA LYS A 457 32.09 7.56 8.75
C LYS A 457 30.79 6.95 9.24
N VAL A 458 29.68 7.52 8.79
CA VAL A 458 28.34 7.01 9.05
C VAL A 458 27.63 6.74 7.71
N PRO A 459 26.80 5.69 7.63
CA PRO A 459 26.01 5.43 6.45
C PRO A 459 25.05 6.59 6.16
N PRO A 460 24.65 6.82 4.90
CA PRO A 460 24.98 6.02 3.72
C PRO A 460 26.40 6.26 3.19
N PHE A 461 27.15 5.18 2.95
CA PHE A 461 28.48 5.24 2.37
C PHE A 461 28.41 5.44 0.84
N PRO A 462 29.25 6.32 0.28
CA PRO A 462 29.31 6.52 -1.17
C PRO A 462 29.91 5.29 -1.87
N PRO A 463 29.70 5.15 -3.20
CA PRO A 463 30.34 4.10 -3.98
C PRO A 463 31.86 4.08 -3.86
N ASP A 464 32.43 2.95 -3.46
CA ASP A 464 33.87 2.71 -3.34
C ASP A 464 34.25 1.27 -3.74
N ALA A 465 35.43 0.79 -3.31
CA ALA A 465 35.90 -0.55 -3.63
C ALA A 465 35.18 -1.66 -2.83
N GLU A 466 34.69 -1.35 -1.64
CA GLU A 466 33.97 -2.29 -0.77
C GLU A 466 32.48 -2.32 -1.13
N TYR A 467 31.88 -1.16 -1.34
CA TYR A 467 30.49 -0.99 -1.78
C TYR A 467 30.44 -0.37 -3.19
N PRO A 468 30.49 -1.16 -4.28
CA PRO A 468 30.60 -0.64 -5.65
C PRO A 468 29.49 0.31 -6.08
N TRP A 469 28.28 0.15 -5.53
CA TRP A 469 27.12 1.02 -5.78
C TRP A 469 26.72 1.85 -4.54
N GLY A 470 27.57 1.86 -3.51
CA GLY A 470 27.33 2.51 -2.22
C GLY A 470 26.33 1.74 -1.35
N THR A 471 26.01 2.31 -0.19
CA THR A 471 25.02 1.74 0.73
C THR A 471 23.76 2.59 0.86
N ASP A 472 22.70 1.98 1.37
CA ASP A 472 21.52 2.69 1.86
C ASP A 472 21.79 3.38 3.22
N ALA A 473 20.76 4.04 3.78
CA ALA A 473 20.90 4.78 5.03
C ALA A 473 21.18 3.89 6.26
N LEU A 474 20.99 2.58 6.15
CA LEU A 474 21.28 1.59 7.19
C LEU A 474 22.64 0.90 6.96
N GLY A 475 23.41 1.33 5.96
CA GLY A 475 24.71 0.72 5.64
C GLY A 475 24.60 -0.60 4.88
N ARG A 476 23.44 -0.93 4.29
CA ARG A 476 23.26 -2.15 3.49
C ARG A 476 23.73 -1.92 2.05
N ASP A 477 24.43 -2.89 1.47
CA ASP A 477 24.94 -2.80 0.09
C ASP A 477 23.83 -2.74 -0.97
N ILE A 478 23.77 -1.65 -1.73
CA ILE A 478 22.73 -1.42 -2.75
C ILE A 478 22.84 -2.44 -3.89
N MET A 479 24.04 -2.90 -4.25
CA MET A 479 24.19 -3.87 -5.32
C MET A 479 23.57 -5.22 -4.94
N SER A 480 23.86 -5.70 -3.74
CA SER A 480 23.25 -6.90 -3.16
C SER A 480 21.73 -6.76 -3.05
N LEU A 481 21.24 -5.61 -2.57
CA LEU A 481 19.80 -5.34 -2.46
C LEU A 481 19.07 -5.36 -3.81
N ILE A 482 19.65 -4.77 -4.86
CA ILE A 482 19.05 -4.77 -6.21
C ILE A 482 19.05 -6.19 -6.80
N MET A 483 20.14 -6.94 -6.65
CA MET A 483 20.22 -8.32 -7.16
C MET A 483 19.24 -9.25 -6.43
N ALA A 484 19.15 -9.15 -5.10
CA ALA A 484 18.20 -9.91 -4.30
C ALA A 484 16.75 -9.57 -4.65
N GLY A 485 16.44 -8.27 -4.74
CA GLY A 485 15.08 -7.80 -5.02
C GLY A 485 14.57 -8.03 -6.44
N ALA A 486 15.46 -8.33 -7.39
CA ALA A 486 15.08 -8.62 -8.77
C ALA A 486 14.08 -9.78 -8.88
N SER A 487 14.28 -10.83 -8.09
CA SER A 487 13.44 -12.03 -8.12
C SER A 487 12.00 -11.74 -7.69
N LEU A 488 11.84 -10.97 -6.61
CA LEU A 488 10.54 -10.63 -6.03
C LEU A 488 9.79 -9.60 -6.89
N THR A 489 10.44 -8.49 -7.25
CA THR A 489 9.80 -7.41 -8.03
C THR A 489 9.36 -7.92 -9.41
N VAL A 490 10.20 -8.69 -10.11
CA VAL A 490 9.85 -9.28 -11.42
C VAL A 490 8.83 -10.41 -11.26
N GLY A 491 8.92 -11.21 -10.21
CA GLY A 491 7.95 -12.26 -9.89
C GLY A 491 6.54 -11.72 -9.70
N ILE A 492 6.38 -10.60 -8.98
CA ILE A 492 5.08 -9.92 -8.84
C ILE A 492 4.60 -9.39 -10.18
N ALA A 493 5.46 -8.72 -10.96
CA ALA A 493 5.06 -8.20 -12.27
C ALA A 493 4.58 -9.32 -13.22
N LEU A 494 5.24 -10.48 -13.19
CA LEU A 494 4.80 -11.69 -13.91
C LEU A 494 3.43 -12.19 -13.42
N ALA A 495 3.21 -12.28 -12.10
CA ALA A 495 1.94 -12.71 -11.53
C ALA A 495 0.78 -11.74 -11.85
N VAL A 496 1.03 -10.43 -11.77
CA VAL A 496 0.10 -9.37 -12.18
C VAL A 496 -0.24 -9.51 -13.66
N MET A 497 0.76 -9.70 -14.52
CA MET A 497 0.53 -9.92 -15.96
C MET A 497 -0.36 -11.14 -16.20
N VAL A 498 -0.08 -12.28 -15.54
CA VAL A 498 -0.89 -13.50 -15.71
C VAL A 498 -2.33 -13.24 -15.29
N MET A 499 -2.55 -12.56 -14.16
CA MET A 499 -3.88 -12.22 -13.67
C MET A 499 -4.62 -11.28 -14.63
N ARG A 500 -3.96 -10.22 -15.15
CA ARG A 500 -4.55 -9.29 -16.12
C ARG A 500 -4.91 -9.97 -17.43
N ILE A 501 -4.04 -10.84 -17.95
CA ILE A 501 -4.32 -11.61 -19.16
C ILE A 501 -5.47 -12.57 -18.93
N LEU A 502 -5.53 -13.25 -17.77
CA LEU A 502 -6.61 -14.18 -17.48
C LEU A 502 -7.96 -13.46 -17.41
N ILE A 503 -8.06 -12.40 -16.59
CA ILE A 503 -9.29 -11.62 -16.43
C ILE A 503 -9.66 -10.94 -17.75
N GLY A 504 -8.70 -10.28 -18.39
CA GLY A 504 -8.91 -9.57 -19.65
C GLY A 504 -9.28 -10.50 -20.79
N PHE A 505 -8.68 -11.68 -20.88
CA PHE A 505 -9.04 -12.69 -21.88
C PHE A 505 -10.46 -13.21 -21.64
N VAL A 506 -10.81 -13.60 -20.42
CA VAL A 506 -12.14 -14.14 -20.10
C VAL A 506 -13.21 -13.08 -20.40
N LEU A 507 -13.09 -11.89 -19.82
CA LEU A 507 -14.07 -10.82 -20.01
C LEU A 507 -14.10 -10.31 -21.46
N GLY A 508 -12.94 -10.21 -22.11
CA GLY A 508 -12.82 -9.73 -23.49
C GLY A 508 -13.36 -10.73 -24.50
N ALA A 509 -13.12 -12.02 -24.30
CA ALA A 509 -13.68 -13.09 -25.13
C ALA A 509 -15.20 -13.13 -25.00
N ILE A 510 -15.74 -13.01 -23.78
CA ILE A 510 -17.18 -12.98 -23.56
C ILE A 510 -17.81 -11.72 -24.19
N ALA A 511 -17.23 -10.53 -23.94
CA ALA A 511 -17.73 -9.27 -24.48
C ALA A 511 -17.66 -9.23 -26.01
N GLY A 512 -16.55 -9.68 -26.59
CA GLY A 512 -16.35 -9.71 -28.04
C GLY A 512 -17.21 -10.76 -28.75
N TRP A 513 -17.43 -11.91 -28.11
CA TRP A 513 -18.32 -12.94 -28.66
C TRP A 513 -19.79 -12.50 -28.64
N SER A 514 -20.16 -11.75 -27.59
CA SER A 514 -21.52 -11.25 -27.39
C SER A 514 -21.68 -9.77 -27.77
N GLU A 515 -20.95 -9.32 -28.79
CA GLU A 515 -20.94 -7.92 -29.23
C GLU A 515 -22.37 -7.34 -29.35
N GLY A 516 -22.61 -6.19 -28.71
CA GLY A 516 -23.90 -5.51 -28.69
C GLY A 516 -24.91 -6.04 -27.66
N SER A 517 -24.60 -7.13 -26.96
CA SER A 517 -25.43 -7.68 -25.88
C SER A 517 -25.47 -6.76 -24.65
N LYS A 518 -26.36 -7.07 -23.70
CA LYS A 518 -26.39 -6.39 -22.39
C LYS A 518 -25.12 -6.67 -21.58
N LEU A 519 -24.55 -7.87 -21.73
CA LEU A 519 -23.38 -8.30 -20.98
C LEU A 519 -22.10 -7.63 -21.50
N ASP A 520 -21.95 -7.49 -22.82
CA ASP A 520 -20.90 -6.66 -23.43
C ASP A 520 -20.94 -5.22 -22.90
N ARG A 521 -22.13 -4.62 -22.87
CA ARG A 521 -22.33 -3.27 -22.31
C ARG A 521 -21.98 -3.16 -20.82
N LEU A 522 -22.31 -4.17 -20.01
CA LEU A 522 -21.96 -4.20 -18.59
C LEU A 522 -20.44 -4.28 -18.38
N ILE A 523 -19.76 -5.17 -19.12
CA ILE A 523 -18.30 -5.32 -19.04
C ILE A 523 -17.60 -4.02 -19.49
N MET A 524 -18.06 -3.42 -20.58
CA MET A 524 -17.55 -2.13 -21.06
C MET A 524 -17.79 -1.01 -20.04
N ALA A 525 -18.98 -0.95 -19.43
CA ALA A 525 -19.29 0.02 -18.38
C ALA A 525 -18.39 -0.16 -17.14
N ALA A 526 -18.16 -1.40 -16.70
CA ALA A 526 -17.26 -1.69 -15.58
C ALA A 526 -15.82 -1.27 -15.87
N ALA A 527 -15.31 -1.55 -17.07
CA ALA A 527 -13.99 -1.11 -17.51
C ALA A 527 -13.89 0.42 -17.60
N GLU A 528 -14.95 1.09 -18.06
CA GLU A 528 -15.01 2.55 -18.14
C GLU A 528 -14.97 3.20 -16.74
N VAL A 529 -15.76 2.68 -15.79
CA VAL A 529 -15.73 3.13 -14.38
C VAL A 529 -14.34 2.97 -13.79
N LEU A 530 -13.73 1.79 -13.96
CA LEU A 530 -12.40 1.52 -13.43
C LEU A 530 -11.34 2.45 -14.04
N SER A 531 -11.44 2.72 -15.34
CA SER A 531 -10.51 3.62 -16.06
C SER A 531 -10.61 5.08 -15.62
N ALA A 532 -11.71 5.47 -14.96
CA ALA A 532 -11.89 6.82 -14.44
C ALA A 532 -11.12 7.07 -13.14
N PHE A 533 -10.70 6.03 -12.44
CA PHE A 533 -9.80 6.16 -11.31
C PHE A 533 -8.36 6.35 -11.79
N PRO A 534 -7.58 7.23 -11.13
CA PRO A 534 -6.14 7.19 -11.27
C PRO A 534 -5.61 5.82 -10.82
N VAL A 535 -5.02 5.08 -11.75
CA VAL A 535 -4.56 3.68 -11.55
C VAL A 535 -3.68 3.55 -10.32
N LEU A 536 -2.73 4.48 -10.14
CA LEU A 536 -1.84 4.51 -8.97
C LEU A 536 -2.59 4.62 -7.65
N ILE A 537 -3.56 5.55 -7.57
CA ILE A 537 -4.27 5.84 -6.33
C ILE A 537 -5.23 4.70 -6.01
N LEU A 538 -5.92 4.14 -7.00
CA LEU A 538 -6.79 3.00 -6.79
C LEU A 538 -5.98 1.77 -6.35
N ALA A 539 -4.83 1.51 -6.97
CA ALA A 539 -3.94 0.43 -6.55
C ALA A 539 -3.48 0.62 -5.10
N MET A 540 -3.03 1.83 -4.74
CA MET A 540 -2.65 2.16 -3.37
C MET A 540 -3.81 1.93 -2.38
N MET A 541 -5.02 2.43 -2.67
CA MET A 541 -6.17 2.23 -1.80
C MET A 541 -6.51 0.76 -1.61
N LEU A 542 -6.47 -0.05 -2.68
CA LEU A 542 -6.71 -1.48 -2.60
C LEU A 542 -5.61 -2.21 -1.80
N ILE A 543 -4.34 -1.81 -1.97
CA ILE A 543 -3.22 -2.38 -1.21
C ILE A 543 -3.38 -2.08 0.28
N LEU A 544 -3.70 -0.83 0.64
CA LEU A 544 -3.94 -0.43 2.03
C LEU A 544 -5.16 -1.13 2.61
N ALA A 545 -6.25 -1.24 1.85
CA ALA A 545 -7.48 -1.92 2.26
C ALA A 545 -7.26 -3.43 2.50
N LEU A 546 -6.51 -4.10 1.62
CA LEU A 546 -6.18 -5.52 1.75
C LEU A 546 -5.07 -5.79 2.78
N GLY A 547 -4.46 -4.74 3.35
CA GLY A 547 -3.36 -4.81 4.30
C GLY A 547 -2.01 -5.02 3.62
N ILE A 548 -1.23 -3.94 3.48
CA ILE A 548 0.08 -3.91 2.81
C ILE A 548 1.11 -4.90 3.40
N ARG A 549 0.90 -5.31 4.66
CA ARG A 549 1.75 -6.25 5.41
C ARG A 549 1.38 -7.72 5.21
N ASN A 550 0.30 -8.04 4.51
CA ASN A 550 -0.14 -9.42 4.28
C ASN A 550 0.66 -10.15 3.19
N GLY A 551 1.78 -9.59 2.74
CA GLY A 551 2.70 -10.19 1.77
C GLY A 551 2.46 -9.79 0.30
N PRO A 552 3.17 -10.42 -0.64
CA PRO A 552 3.23 -9.99 -2.04
C PRO A 552 1.92 -10.21 -2.82
N TRP A 553 1.05 -11.13 -2.38
CA TRP A 553 -0.20 -11.43 -3.08
C TRP A 553 -1.16 -10.22 -3.10
N VAL A 554 -1.09 -9.35 -2.09
CA VAL A 554 -1.88 -8.12 -2.02
C VAL A 554 -1.60 -7.21 -3.22
N PHE A 555 -0.32 -7.05 -3.56
CA PHE A 555 0.10 -6.30 -4.75
C PHE A 555 -0.37 -7.00 -6.02
N VAL A 556 -0.27 -8.33 -6.10
CA VAL A 556 -0.74 -9.10 -7.27
C VAL A 556 -2.25 -8.87 -7.50
N VAL A 557 -3.06 -9.00 -6.45
CA VAL A 557 -4.52 -8.83 -6.53
C VAL A 557 -4.89 -7.39 -6.85
N ALA A 558 -4.34 -6.41 -6.12
CA ALA A 558 -4.64 -5.00 -6.35
C ALA A 558 -4.25 -4.55 -7.77
N LEU A 559 -3.01 -4.83 -8.20
CA LEU A 559 -2.53 -4.41 -9.53
C LEU A 559 -3.16 -5.21 -10.68
N GLY A 560 -3.58 -6.45 -10.41
CA GLY A 560 -4.34 -7.29 -11.33
C GLY A 560 -5.77 -6.77 -11.54
N LEU A 561 -6.45 -6.37 -10.44
CA LEU A 561 -7.80 -5.82 -10.48
C LEU A 561 -7.90 -4.43 -11.11
N VAL A 562 -6.84 -3.62 -11.05
CA VAL A 562 -6.87 -2.26 -11.62
C VAL A 562 -6.56 -2.24 -13.12
N GLY A 563 -5.74 -3.17 -13.62
CA GLY A 563 -5.20 -3.08 -14.99
C GLY A 563 -5.82 -4.00 -16.06
N TRP A 564 -6.83 -4.81 -15.73
CA TRP A 564 -7.38 -5.78 -16.70
C TRP A 564 -8.16 -5.16 -17.87
N GLY A 565 -8.63 -3.91 -17.73
CA GLY A 565 -9.49 -3.25 -18.72
C GLY A 565 -8.84 -3.08 -20.09
N GLU A 566 -7.55 -2.72 -20.15
CA GLU A 566 -6.81 -2.55 -21.40
C GLU A 566 -6.65 -3.89 -22.14
N THR A 567 -6.26 -4.94 -21.41
CA THR A 567 -6.17 -6.30 -21.94
C THR A 567 -7.54 -6.81 -22.42
N MET A 568 -8.60 -6.55 -21.67
CA MET A 568 -9.98 -6.90 -22.03
C MET A 568 -10.40 -6.26 -23.36
N GLN A 569 -10.16 -4.96 -23.52
CA GLN A 569 -10.53 -4.24 -24.73
C GLN A 569 -9.74 -4.74 -25.94
N PHE A 570 -8.45 -5.06 -25.76
CA PHE A 570 -7.63 -5.66 -26.81
C PHE A 570 -8.16 -7.03 -27.24
N VAL A 571 -8.42 -7.93 -26.29
CA VAL A 571 -8.95 -9.27 -26.60
C VAL A 571 -10.32 -9.16 -27.25
N ARG A 572 -11.21 -8.33 -26.73
CA ARG A 572 -12.53 -8.04 -27.31
C ARG A 572 -12.42 -7.62 -28.77
N SER A 573 -11.54 -6.66 -29.08
CA SER A 573 -11.32 -6.17 -30.44
C SER A 573 -10.86 -7.30 -31.38
N LYS A 574 -9.97 -8.18 -30.93
CA LYS A 574 -9.50 -9.31 -31.73
C LYS A 574 -10.54 -10.43 -31.87
N VAL A 575 -11.37 -10.66 -30.86
CA VAL A 575 -12.45 -11.66 -30.92
C VAL A 575 -13.51 -11.22 -31.93
N ILE A 576 -13.88 -9.94 -31.93
CA ILE A 576 -14.81 -9.36 -32.90
C ILE A 576 -14.29 -9.53 -34.33
N SER A 577 -12.98 -9.38 -34.57
CA SER A 577 -12.41 -9.57 -35.91
C SER A 577 -12.26 -11.04 -36.32
N ILE A 578 -12.06 -11.95 -35.35
CA ILE A 578 -11.95 -13.39 -35.61
C ILE A 578 -13.31 -14.06 -35.80
N ARG A 579 -14.35 -13.61 -35.09
CA ARG A 579 -15.69 -14.20 -35.12
C ARG A 579 -16.28 -14.37 -36.54
N PRO A 580 -16.24 -13.39 -37.45
CA PRO A 580 -16.82 -13.50 -38.79
C PRO A 580 -15.92 -14.25 -39.80
N THR A 581 -14.92 -15.01 -39.35
CA THR A 581 -14.02 -15.73 -40.26
C THR A 581 -14.64 -17.05 -40.75
N PRO A 582 -14.47 -17.44 -42.03
CA PRO A 582 -15.16 -18.60 -42.61
C PRO A 582 -14.91 -19.95 -41.90
N TYR A 583 -13.75 -20.12 -41.26
CA TYR A 583 -13.43 -21.36 -40.53
C TYR A 583 -14.19 -21.45 -39.19
N ILE A 584 -14.54 -20.31 -38.57
CA ILE A 584 -15.39 -20.27 -37.37
C ILE A 584 -16.83 -20.59 -37.77
N GLU A 585 -17.33 -20.02 -38.86
CA GLU A 585 -18.67 -20.32 -39.39
C GLU A 585 -18.82 -21.81 -39.72
N SER A 586 -17.79 -22.40 -40.33
CA SER A 586 -17.73 -23.84 -40.61
C SER A 586 -17.77 -24.67 -39.32
N ALA A 587 -17.02 -24.26 -38.28
CA ALA A 587 -17.01 -24.95 -37.00
C ALA A 587 -18.37 -24.86 -36.28
N ILE A 588 -19.06 -23.72 -36.36
CA ILE A 588 -20.43 -23.55 -35.87
C ILE A 588 -21.39 -24.48 -36.62
N ALA A 589 -21.29 -24.56 -37.95
CA ALA A 589 -22.12 -25.45 -38.75
C ALA A 589 -21.90 -26.95 -38.43
N THR A 590 -20.70 -27.33 -37.99
CA THR A 590 -20.40 -28.69 -37.48
C THR A 590 -20.89 -28.96 -36.05
N GLY A 591 -21.54 -27.98 -35.40
CA GLY A 591 -22.17 -28.15 -34.09
C GLY A 591 -21.29 -27.89 -32.86
N LEU A 592 -20.12 -27.24 -33.02
CA LEU A 592 -19.27 -26.89 -31.88
C LEU A 592 -19.96 -25.86 -30.97
N ARG A 593 -19.80 -26.02 -29.65
CA ARG A 593 -20.35 -25.09 -28.65
C ARG A 593 -19.47 -23.85 -28.50
N THR A 594 -20.02 -22.74 -28.01
CA THR A 594 -19.28 -21.48 -27.82
C THR A 594 -17.98 -21.61 -27.01
N PRO A 595 -17.93 -22.29 -25.85
CA PRO A 595 -16.68 -22.46 -25.11
C PRO A 595 -15.64 -23.27 -25.91
N GLU A 596 -16.09 -24.27 -26.68
CA GLU A 596 -15.22 -25.09 -27.53
C GLU A 596 -14.67 -24.28 -28.71
N LEU A 597 -15.50 -23.42 -29.33
CA LEU A 597 -15.06 -22.49 -30.37
C LEU A 597 -13.99 -21.52 -29.85
N ILE A 598 -14.24 -20.92 -28.68
CA ILE A 598 -13.30 -19.97 -28.09
C ILE A 598 -11.98 -20.69 -27.72
N MET A 599 -12.03 -21.83 -27.03
CA MET A 599 -10.82 -22.54 -26.61
C MET A 599 -10.05 -23.20 -27.76
N ARG A 600 -10.74 -23.73 -28.77
CA ARG A 600 -10.11 -24.53 -29.85
C ARG A 600 -9.73 -23.71 -31.07
N HIS A 601 -10.41 -22.60 -31.34
CA HIS A 601 -10.21 -21.81 -32.56
C HIS A 601 -9.85 -20.35 -32.28
N VAL A 602 -10.40 -19.71 -31.24
CA VAL A 602 -10.09 -18.29 -30.96
C VAL A 602 -8.80 -18.14 -30.16
N LEU A 603 -8.67 -18.83 -29.02
CA LEU A 603 -7.51 -18.77 -28.13
C LEU A 603 -6.18 -19.09 -28.85
N PRO A 604 -6.05 -20.15 -29.68
CA PRO A 604 -4.79 -20.44 -30.36
C PRO A 604 -4.37 -19.35 -31.35
N ASN A 605 -5.34 -18.70 -32.00
CA ASN A 605 -5.07 -17.59 -32.91
C ASN A 605 -4.70 -16.31 -32.15
N LEU A 606 -5.32 -16.09 -30.99
CA LEU A 606 -5.00 -14.97 -30.10
C LEU A 606 -3.69 -15.16 -29.33
N ALA A 607 -3.27 -16.40 -29.06
CA ALA A 607 -2.11 -16.72 -28.23
C ALA A 607 -0.86 -15.98 -28.69
N THR A 608 -0.66 -15.85 -30.01
CA THR A 608 0.46 -15.08 -30.58
C THR A 608 0.43 -13.61 -30.17
N ALA A 609 -0.72 -12.95 -30.28
CA ALA A 609 -0.89 -11.56 -29.88
C ALA A 609 -0.83 -11.37 -28.35
N ILE A 610 -1.36 -12.34 -27.59
CA ILE A 610 -1.32 -12.34 -26.12
C ILE A 610 0.12 -12.43 -25.62
N ILE A 611 1.02 -13.16 -26.28
CA ILE A 611 2.43 -13.25 -25.88
C ILE A 611 3.14 -11.89 -26.01
N ALA A 612 2.92 -11.17 -27.11
CA ALA A 612 3.49 -9.82 -27.27
C ALA A 612 2.89 -8.85 -26.24
N LEU A 613 1.58 -8.95 -26.00
CA LEU A 613 0.89 -8.15 -24.98
C LEU A 613 1.40 -8.45 -23.56
N ALA A 614 1.71 -9.71 -23.25
CA ALA A 614 2.23 -10.12 -21.95
C ALA A 614 3.53 -9.40 -21.59
N ALA A 615 4.46 -9.26 -22.53
CA ALA A 615 5.70 -8.52 -22.30
C ALA A 615 5.41 -7.03 -22.00
N LEU A 616 4.46 -6.41 -22.70
CA LEU A 616 4.05 -5.03 -22.44
C LEU A 616 3.35 -4.87 -21.09
N GLU A 617 2.53 -5.84 -20.67
CA GLU A 617 1.86 -5.85 -19.37
C GLU A 617 2.85 -6.03 -18.21
N ILE A 618 3.92 -6.83 -18.37
CA ILE A 618 5.01 -6.90 -17.37
C ILE A 618 5.65 -5.52 -17.21
N ALA A 619 5.97 -4.85 -18.33
CA ALA A 619 6.56 -3.51 -18.30
C ALA A 619 5.63 -2.49 -17.62
N ALA A 620 4.32 -2.55 -17.89
CA ALA A 620 3.32 -1.69 -17.26
C ALA A 620 3.18 -1.98 -15.74
N ALA A 621 3.19 -3.25 -15.34
CA ALA A 621 3.14 -3.66 -13.93
C ALA A 621 4.40 -3.21 -13.17
N LEU A 622 5.60 -3.36 -13.76
CA LEU A 622 6.85 -2.87 -13.19
C LEU A 622 6.86 -1.35 -13.04
N MET A 623 6.35 -0.63 -14.04
CA MET A 623 6.24 0.83 -13.95
C MET A 623 5.37 1.23 -12.77
N LEU A 624 4.20 0.59 -12.61
CA LEU A 624 3.29 0.86 -11.51
C LEU A 624 3.88 0.48 -10.14
N LEU A 625 4.62 -0.64 -10.05
CA LEU A 625 5.34 -1.03 -8.82
C LEU A 625 6.40 0.00 -8.43
N GLY A 626 7.19 0.48 -9.38
CA GLY A 626 8.19 1.53 -9.11
C GLY A 626 7.55 2.85 -8.70
N GLU A 627 6.42 3.22 -9.31
CA GLU A 627 5.65 4.40 -8.93
C GLU A 627 5.03 4.28 -7.53
N LEU A 628 4.52 3.10 -7.15
CA LEU A 628 4.02 2.79 -5.81
C LEU A 628 5.14 2.81 -4.77
N GLY A 629 6.27 2.17 -5.05
CA GLY A 629 7.44 2.19 -4.18
C GLY A 629 7.96 3.60 -3.92
N PHE A 630 7.98 4.45 -4.96
CA PHE A 630 8.36 5.85 -4.84
C PHE A 630 7.44 6.66 -3.91
N ILE A 631 6.13 6.36 -3.88
CA ILE A 631 5.18 7.00 -2.93
C ILE A 631 5.17 6.32 -1.55
N GLY A 632 6.05 5.33 -1.31
CA GLY A 632 6.18 4.63 -0.04
C GLY A 632 5.24 3.42 0.14
N ILE A 633 4.62 2.95 -0.94
CA ILE A 633 3.76 1.76 -0.96
C ILE A 633 4.55 0.59 -1.55
N PHE A 634 5.11 -0.23 -0.68
CA PHE A 634 5.89 -1.41 -1.04
C PHE A 634 5.60 -2.57 -0.08
N ILE A 635 6.12 -3.74 -0.41
CA ILE A 635 5.79 -5.00 0.29
C ILE A 635 6.25 -4.93 1.74
N GLY A 636 5.34 -5.29 2.65
CA GLY A 636 5.61 -5.28 4.10
C GLY A 636 5.29 -3.95 4.76
N GLY A 637 4.92 -2.93 3.99
CA GLY A 637 4.55 -1.62 4.52
C GLY A 637 5.68 -0.88 5.24
N GLY A 638 6.89 -1.44 5.25
CA GLY A 638 8.08 -0.92 5.92
C GLY A 638 8.09 -1.04 7.44
N ALA A 639 9.32 -1.06 7.96
CA ALA A 639 9.68 -0.88 9.35
C ALA A 639 10.31 0.50 9.56
N PHE A 640 10.27 1.01 10.78
CA PHE A 640 10.86 2.30 11.13
C PHE A 640 12.13 2.08 11.98
N ALA A 641 13.22 2.75 11.60
CA ALA A 641 14.43 2.86 12.41
C ALA A 641 14.71 4.33 12.71
N GLU A 642 14.82 4.72 13.98
CA GLU A 642 15.33 6.05 14.37
C GLU A 642 16.86 5.95 14.42
N LEU A 643 17.55 6.82 13.68
CA LEU A 643 19.00 6.94 13.79
C LEU A 643 19.34 7.78 15.02
N ASP A 644 20.37 7.37 15.77
CA ASP A 644 20.72 7.97 17.06
C ASP A 644 20.91 9.51 16.98
N ILE A 645 20.30 10.21 17.95
CA ILE A 645 20.36 11.67 18.23
C ILE A 645 19.80 12.58 17.11
N GLY A 646 18.49 12.82 17.14
CA GLY A 646 17.85 13.96 16.47
C GLY A 646 17.64 13.81 14.96
N ALA A 647 17.90 12.63 14.40
CA ALA A 647 17.59 12.30 13.02
C ALA A 647 16.11 11.94 12.84
N ALA A 648 15.60 12.07 11.60
CA ALA A 648 14.24 11.64 11.26
C ALA A 648 14.18 10.10 11.23
N ALA A 649 13.05 9.53 11.68
CA ALA A 649 12.76 8.11 11.50
C ALA A 649 12.92 7.71 10.03
N TYR A 650 13.70 6.64 9.80
CA TYR A 650 13.96 6.07 8.49
C TYR A 650 13.01 4.90 8.25
N HIS A 651 12.18 5.02 7.23
CA HIS A 651 11.29 3.95 6.80
C HIS A 651 12.07 3.01 5.88
N TYR A 652 12.16 1.72 6.17
CA TYR A 652 12.91 0.77 5.36
C TYR A 652 12.14 -0.53 5.20
N SER A 653 12.51 -1.36 4.22
CA SER A 653 12.02 -2.73 4.14
C SER A 653 13.15 -3.70 4.41
N ASP A 654 12.85 -4.71 5.22
CA ASP A 654 13.68 -5.89 5.35
C ASP A 654 13.59 -6.82 4.15
N VAL A 655 12.57 -6.65 3.31
CA VAL A 655 12.42 -7.42 2.08
C VAL A 655 13.14 -6.68 0.95
N PRO A 656 14.17 -7.27 0.33
CA PRO A 656 14.83 -6.70 -0.83
C PRO A 656 13.80 -6.64 -1.96
N GLU A 657 13.36 -5.43 -2.28
CA GLU A 657 12.34 -5.15 -3.28
C GLU A 657 12.68 -3.78 -3.87
N TRP A 658 12.69 -3.66 -5.20
CA TRP A 658 13.16 -2.42 -5.82
C TRP A 658 12.29 -1.22 -5.46
N GLY A 659 10.97 -1.38 -5.34
CA GLY A 659 10.06 -0.33 -4.90
C GLY A 659 10.35 0.14 -3.47
N ALA A 660 10.69 -0.77 -2.56
CA ALA A 660 11.12 -0.45 -1.20
C ALA A 660 12.43 0.34 -1.18
N LEU A 661 13.40 -0.01 -2.05
CA LEU A 661 14.62 0.79 -2.22
C LEU A 661 14.32 2.18 -2.78
N LEU A 662 13.20 2.33 -3.50
CA LEU A 662 12.74 3.61 -3.99
C LEU A 662 11.99 4.46 -2.94
N ALA A 663 11.59 3.86 -1.83
CA ALA A 663 10.95 4.57 -0.75
C ALA A 663 11.95 5.55 -0.10
N ASN A 664 11.45 6.70 0.37
CA ASN A 664 12.24 7.74 1.04
C ASN A 664 13.32 8.45 0.21
N ILE A 665 13.53 8.03 -1.05
CA ILE A 665 14.46 8.68 -1.98
C ILE A 665 14.24 10.19 -2.06
N ARG A 666 13.00 10.68 -1.97
CA ARG A 666 12.70 12.11 -2.01
C ARG A 666 13.47 12.92 -0.95
N THR A 667 13.64 12.34 0.25
CA THR A 667 14.33 12.98 1.37
C THR A 667 15.84 13.03 1.14
N TYR A 668 16.40 12.02 0.47
CA TYR A 668 17.85 11.79 0.45
C TYR A 668 18.52 11.95 -0.93
N ALA A 669 17.81 11.80 -2.05
CA ALA A 669 18.38 11.77 -3.40
C ALA A 669 19.25 13.00 -3.74
N ARG A 670 18.98 14.15 -3.11
CA ARG A 670 19.77 15.36 -3.32
C ARG A 670 21.16 15.28 -2.66
N ALA A 671 21.24 14.62 -1.50
CA ALA A 671 22.47 14.43 -0.73
C ALA A 671 23.22 13.16 -1.16
N TYR A 672 22.48 12.06 -1.35
CA TYR A 672 22.99 10.72 -1.62
C TYR A 672 22.33 10.14 -2.89
N PRO A 673 22.76 10.59 -4.08
CA PRO A 673 22.08 10.27 -5.34
C PRO A 673 22.18 8.79 -5.75
N TRP A 674 23.21 8.06 -5.31
CA TRP A 674 23.40 6.64 -5.62
C TRP A 674 22.26 5.77 -5.09
N MET A 675 21.73 6.07 -3.90
CA MET A 675 20.59 5.37 -3.30
C MET A 675 19.36 5.38 -4.20
N ALA A 676 19.28 6.34 -5.11
CA ALA A 676 18.13 6.53 -5.96
C ALA A 676 18.36 6.14 -7.42
N ILE A 677 19.54 6.45 -7.97
CA ILE A 677 19.86 6.15 -9.38
C ILE A 677 19.84 4.65 -9.65
N TYR A 678 20.50 3.84 -8.82
CA TYR A 678 20.67 2.42 -9.12
C TYR A 678 19.35 1.64 -9.08
N PRO A 679 18.49 1.77 -8.05
CA PRO A 679 17.19 1.09 -8.06
C PRO A 679 16.27 1.59 -9.18
N ALA A 680 16.26 2.91 -9.45
CA ALA A 680 15.45 3.47 -10.53
C ALA A 680 15.93 3.02 -11.92
N ALA A 681 17.25 2.88 -12.11
CA ALA A 681 17.83 2.34 -13.32
C ALA A 681 17.51 0.85 -13.50
N ALA A 682 17.49 0.06 -12.43
CA ALA A 682 17.09 -1.34 -12.48
C ALA A 682 15.65 -1.50 -13.01
N PHE A 683 14.70 -0.70 -12.50
CA PHE A 683 13.36 -0.61 -13.08
C PHE A 683 13.38 -0.18 -14.54
N ALA A 684 14.04 0.93 -14.87
CA ALA A 684 14.06 1.50 -16.22
C ALA A 684 14.61 0.54 -17.27
N VAL A 685 15.73 -0.14 -16.98
CA VAL A 685 16.36 -1.13 -17.87
C VAL A 685 15.45 -2.34 -18.06
N THR A 686 14.81 -2.81 -16.98
CA THR A 686 13.90 -3.96 -17.04
C THR A 686 12.64 -3.64 -17.84
N ILE A 687 12.01 -2.49 -17.58
CA ILE A 687 10.85 -1.98 -18.34
C ILE A 687 11.20 -1.83 -19.81
N LEU A 688 12.37 -1.25 -20.12
CA LEU A 688 12.87 -1.13 -21.48
C LEU A 688 13.05 -2.51 -22.14
N GLY A 689 13.64 -3.47 -21.43
CA GLY A 689 13.85 -4.84 -21.91
C GLY A 689 12.54 -5.52 -22.31
N PHE A 690 11.52 -5.44 -21.46
CA PHE A 690 10.20 -6.03 -21.73
C PHE A 690 9.41 -5.26 -22.81
N ASN A 691 9.48 -3.92 -22.85
CA ASN A 691 8.88 -3.11 -23.93
C ASN A 691 9.50 -3.45 -25.31
N LEU A 692 10.82 -3.57 -25.36
CA LEU A 692 11.57 -3.98 -26.55
C LEU A 692 11.22 -5.39 -26.99
N LEU A 693 11.14 -6.33 -26.04
CA LEU A 693 10.76 -7.70 -26.29
C LEU A 693 9.33 -7.78 -26.85
N GLY A 694 8.37 -7.08 -26.27
CA GLY A 694 6.98 -7.04 -26.72
C GLY A 694 6.82 -6.47 -28.14
N GLU A 695 7.44 -5.32 -28.42
CA GLU A 695 7.46 -4.71 -29.75
C GLU A 695 8.16 -5.63 -30.77
N GLY A 696 9.28 -6.24 -30.39
CA GLY A 696 10.03 -7.19 -31.19
C GLY A 696 9.22 -8.43 -31.55
N LEU A 697 8.54 -9.04 -30.57
CA LEU A 697 7.64 -10.19 -30.75
C LEU A 697 6.47 -9.83 -31.67
N GLY A 698 5.88 -8.64 -31.51
CA GLY A 698 4.82 -8.14 -32.39
C GLY A 698 5.25 -8.07 -33.85
N ARG A 699 6.44 -7.53 -34.13
CA ARG A 699 7.00 -7.46 -35.50
C ARG A 699 7.33 -8.84 -36.06
N LEU A 700 7.92 -9.72 -35.25
CA LEU A 700 8.25 -11.09 -35.63
C LEU A 700 7.00 -11.86 -36.08
N ILE A 701 5.89 -11.70 -35.36
CA ILE A 701 4.61 -12.34 -35.68
C ILE A 701 4.07 -11.81 -37.01
N HIS A 702 4.16 -10.50 -37.25
CA HIS A 702 3.71 -9.88 -38.51
C HIS A 702 4.53 -10.37 -39.72
N GLU A 703 5.84 -10.58 -39.58
CA GLU A 703 6.71 -11.03 -40.67
C GLU A 703 6.64 -12.55 -40.95
N ILE A 704 6.50 -13.39 -39.92
CA ILE A 704 6.59 -14.86 -40.07
C ILE A 704 5.22 -15.52 -40.34
N GLY A 705 4.11 -14.88 -39.96
CA GLY A 705 2.75 -15.42 -40.14
C GLY A 705 2.48 -16.74 -39.38
N ALA A 706 1.32 -17.34 -39.61
CA ALA A 706 0.64 -18.41 -38.83
C ALA A 706 1.44 -19.68 -38.41
N ALA A 707 2.72 -19.81 -38.76
CA ALA A 707 3.59 -20.90 -38.30
C ALA A 707 4.02 -20.76 -36.81
N PHE A 708 3.94 -19.56 -36.23
CA PHE A 708 4.35 -19.29 -34.84
C PHE A 708 3.47 -20.02 -33.80
N GLY A 709 2.19 -20.27 -34.11
CA GLY A 709 1.25 -20.99 -33.25
C GLY A 709 1.62 -22.45 -32.96
N ARG A 710 2.57 -23.04 -33.70
CA ARG A 710 3.04 -24.42 -33.44
C ARG A 710 4.10 -24.51 -32.33
N ILE A 711 4.78 -23.42 -32.02
CA ILE A 711 5.86 -23.37 -31.01
C ILE A 711 5.25 -23.37 -29.59
N PHE A 712 4.08 -22.75 -29.41
CA PHE A 712 3.34 -22.70 -28.15
C PHE A 712 2.11 -23.62 -28.17
N ASN A 713 2.35 -24.93 -28.10
CA ASN A 713 1.29 -25.91 -27.90
C ASN A 713 0.80 -25.90 -26.44
N ARG A 714 -0.41 -26.41 -26.14
CA ARG A 714 -0.93 -26.59 -24.76
C ARG A 714 0.06 -27.29 -23.84
N ARG A 715 0.90 -28.18 -24.40
CA ARG A 715 1.95 -28.92 -23.70
C ARG A 715 3.07 -28.02 -23.19
N THR A 716 3.47 -27.01 -23.96
CA THR A 716 4.49 -26.03 -23.57
C THR A 716 3.98 -25.11 -22.46
N VAL A 717 2.71 -24.69 -22.51
CA VAL A 717 2.08 -23.90 -21.43
C VAL A 717 1.93 -24.75 -20.17
N LEU A 718 1.45 -25.99 -20.29
CA LEU A 718 1.37 -26.92 -19.16
C LEU A 718 2.76 -27.29 -18.60
N ALA A 719 3.79 -27.38 -19.43
CA ALA A 719 5.15 -27.62 -18.98
C ALA A 719 5.73 -26.42 -18.22
N LEU A 720 5.46 -25.19 -18.66
CA LEU A 720 5.86 -23.98 -17.93
C LEU A 720 5.10 -23.84 -16.61
N LEU A 721 3.80 -24.12 -16.60
CA LEU A 721 2.98 -24.14 -15.37
C LEU A 721 3.47 -25.25 -14.41
N ALA A 722 3.74 -26.45 -14.93
CA ALA A 722 4.25 -27.56 -14.15
C ALA A 722 5.66 -27.29 -13.61
N LEU A 723 6.52 -26.65 -14.39
CA LEU A 723 7.85 -26.22 -13.93
C LEU A 723 7.73 -25.15 -12.83
N PHE A 724 6.83 -24.18 -12.98
CA PHE A 724 6.55 -23.18 -11.95
C PHE A 724 6.01 -23.80 -10.66
N LEU A 725 5.03 -24.71 -10.77
CA LEU A 725 4.47 -25.43 -9.64
C LEU A 725 5.51 -26.36 -8.99
N PHE A 726 6.34 -27.02 -9.80
CA PHE A 726 7.42 -27.88 -9.32
C PHE A 726 8.50 -27.08 -8.58
N VAL A 727 8.92 -25.92 -9.10
CA VAL A 727 9.88 -25.03 -8.42
C VAL A 727 9.31 -24.52 -7.09
N ASN A 728 8.05 -24.09 -7.07
CA ASN A 728 7.37 -23.67 -5.83
C ASN A 728 7.19 -24.84 -4.84
N TRP A 729 6.86 -26.03 -5.34
CA TRP A 729 6.66 -27.22 -4.52
C TRP A 729 7.98 -27.78 -3.94
N VAL A 730 9.07 -27.73 -4.71
CA VAL A 730 10.40 -28.08 -4.21
C VAL A 730 10.84 -27.06 -3.15
N GLY A 731 10.63 -25.76 -3.39
CA GLY A 731 10.96 -24.71 -2.42
C GLY A 731 10.17 -24.79 -1.10
N SER A 732 8.90 -25.21 -1.14
CA SER A 732 8.06 -25.31 0.07
C SER A 732 8.24 -26.60 0.88
N ARG A 733 8.80 -27.66 0.28
CA ARG A 733 9.09 -28.93 0.98
C ARG A 733 10.48 -29.03 1.57
N SER A 734 11.44 -28.24 1.09
CA SER A 734 12.81 -28.21 1.62
C SER A 734 13.05 -27.11 2.65
N SER A 735 12.00 -26.48 3.20
CA SER A 735 12.19 -25.39 4.16
C SER A 735 12.76 -25.91 5.48
N ALA A 736 13.74 -25.20 6.03
CA ALA A 736 14.35 -25.50 7.31
C ALA A 736 13.32 -25.62 8.44
N ALA A 737 12.23 -24.86 8.36
CA ALA A 737 11.09 -24.93 9.26
C ALA A 737 10.43 -26.33 9.30
N ALA A 738 10.44 -27.10 8.21
CA ALA A 738 9.93 -28.46 8.20
C ALA A 738 10.79 -29.41 9.05
N LEU A 739 12.12 -29.26 8.99
CA LEU A 739 13.07 -30.04 9.78
C LEU A 739 12.94 -29.72 11.28
N TYR A 740 12.93 -28.43 11.62
CA TYR A 740 12.85 -28.01 13.03
C TYR A 740 11.46 -28.22 13.64
N ALA A 741 10.39 -28.25 12.83
CA ALA A 741 9.06 -28.63 13.29
C ALA A 741 8.96 -30.10 13.73
N GLU A 742 9.81 -30.98 13.21
CA GLU A 742 9.94 -32.36 13.71
C GLU A 742 10.68 -32.38 15.04
N GLN A 743 11.75 -31.59 15.17
CA GLN A 743 12.54 -31.49 16.41
C GLN A 743 11.74 -30.85 17.57
N SER A 744 10.80 -29.95 17.26
CA SER A 744 9.94 -29.34 18.27
C SER A 744 8.80 -30.24 18.76
N GLN A 745 8.54 -31.39 18.13
CA GLN A 745 7.45 -32.29 18.56
C GLN A 745 7.59 -32.82 19.99
N GLY A 746 8.81 -32.86 20.53
CA GLY A 746 9.10 -33.26 21.92
C GLY A 746 8.73 -32.22 22.98
N TYR A 747 8.16 -31.08 22.58
CA TYR A 747 7.67 -30.05 23.49
C TYR A 747 6.41 -30.50 24.24
N ASP A 748 6.43 -30.40 25.57
CA ASP A 748 5.32 -30.79 26.44
C ASP A 748 4.67 -29.55 27.09
N GLY A 749 3.44 -29.24 26.69
CA GLY A 749 2.69 -28.13 27.26
C GLY A 749 2.39 -28.29 28.76
N LYS A 750 2.37 -29.52 29.28
CA LYS A 750 2.20 -29.76 30.72
C LYS A 750 3.47 -29.41 31.50
N ALA A 751 4.65 -29.72 30.97
CA ALA A 751 5.91 -29.30 31.58
C ALA A 751 6.05 -27.77 31.59
N ALA A 752 5.63 -27.10 30.51
CA ALA A 752 5.53 -25.65 30.49
C ALA A 752 4.55 -25.13 31.57
N TYR A 753 3.38 -25.75 31.71
CA TYR A 753 2.42 -25.43 32.78
C TYR A 753 3.01 -25.62 34.18
N ASP A 754 3.78 -26.69 34.41
CA ASP A 754 4.41 -26.97 35.71
C ASP A 754 5.46 -25.91 36.07
N HIS A 755 6.19 -25.37 35.10
CA HIS A 755 7.04 -24.19 35.30
C HIS A 755 6.23 -22.95 35.71
N VAL A 756 5.08 -22.73 35.08
CA VAL A 756 4.17 -21.63 35.46
C VAL A 756 3.60 -21.86 36.86
N ALA A 757 3.27 -23.10 37.23
CA ALA A 757 2.79 -23.42 38.57
C ALA A 757 3.81 -23.12 39.67
N MET A 758 5.11 -23.26 39.38
CA MET A 758 6.18 -22.86 40.30
C MET A 758 6.30 -21.34 40.44
N LEU A 759 5.96 -20.58 39.39
CA LEU A 759 6.08 -19.12 39.37
C LEU A 759 4.79 -18.44 39.87
N ALA A 760 3.62 -18.91 39.47
CA ALA A 760 2.31 -18.30 39.70
C ALA A 760 1.38 -19.19 40.53
N GLY A 761 1.96 -20.07 41.34
CA GLY A 761 1.21 -20.97 42.22
C GLY A 761 0.49 -20.24 43.36
N PRO A 762 -0.46 -20.93 44.04
CA PRO A 762 -1.21 -20.38 45.16
C PRO A 762 -0.34 -19.90 46.34
N ASP A 763 0.87 -20.45 46.48
CA ASP A 763 1.82 -20.09 47.53
C ASP A 763 2.63 -18.81 47.23
N THR A 764 2.44 -18.22 46.04
CA THR A 764 3.12 -17.00 45.61
C THR A 764 2.29 -15.75 45.94
N GLN A 765 2.98 -14.63 46.21
CA GLN A 765 2.40 -13.33 46.54
C GLN A 765 2.41 -12.39 45.32
N GLY A 766 2.23 -12.94 44.13
CA GLY A 766 2.17 -12.18 42.89
C GLY A 766 3.53 -11.75 42.31
N ARG A 767 4.65 -12.27 42.83
CA ARG A 767 6.01 -12.11 42.28
C ARG A 767 6.44 -10.67 41.97
N ARG A 768 5.99 -9.67 42.72
CA ARG A 768 6.50 -8.32 42.54
C ARG A 768 7.98 -8.29 42.96
N PHE A 769 8.81 -7.54 42.25
CA PHE A 769 10.27 -7.62 42.42
C PHE A 769 10.81 -7.09 43.77
N ASP A 770 9.99 -6.42 44.58
CA ASP A 770 10.29 -6.09 45.99
C ASP A 770 9.95 -7.22 46.98
N MET A 771 9.20 -8.24 46.53
CA MET A 771 8.73 -9.35 47.36
C MET A 771 9.69 -10.55 47.34
N PRO A 772 9.74 -11.37 48.41
CA PRO A 772 10.63 -12.54 48.49
C PRO A 772 10.40 -13.59 47.39
N ASP A 773 9.15 -13.76 46.95
CA ASP A 773 8.78 -14.69 45.87
C ASP A 773 9.22 -14.21 44.48
N GLY A 774 9.33 -12.88 44.28
CA GLY A 774 9.96 -12.30 43.09
C GLY A 774 11.45 -12.62 42.99
N GLU A 775 12.16 -12.60 44.12
CA GLU A 775 13.56 -13.04 44.21
C GLU A 775 13.70 -14.56 44.00
N ALA A 776 12.82 -15.36 44.63
CA ALA A 776 12.79 -16.81 44.45
C ALA A 776 12.52 -17.20 42.98
N ALA A 777 11.64 -16.47 42.28
CA ALA A 777 11.39 -16.66 40.86
C ALA A 777 12.65 -16.40 40.03
N ALA A 778 13.40 -15.34 40.33
CA ALA A 778 14.67 -15.04 39.64
C ALA A 778 15.69 -16.18 39.82
N GLU A 779 15.81 -16.70 41.04
CA GLU A 779 16.72 -17.81 41.34
C GLU A 779 16.29 -19.12 40.68
N TYR A 780 14.99 -19.40 40.66
CA TYR A 780 14.43 -20.54 39.94
C TYR A 780 14.75 -20.48 38.45
N ILE A 781 14.49 -19.34 37.79
CA ILE A 781 14.77 -19.16 36.36
C ILE A 781 16.27 -19.31 36.09
N ALA A 782 17.15 -18.72 36.91
CA ALA A 782 18.60 -18.87 36.78
C ALA A 782 19.07 -20.32 36.96
N ALA A 783 18.44 -21.07 37.87
CA ALA A 783 18.71 -22.49 38.05
C ALA A 783 18.30 -23.31 36.82
N GLN A 784 17.13 -23.02 36.23
CA GLN A 784 16.66 -23.66 34.99
C GLN A 784 17.57 -23.31 33.80
N PHE A 785 17.95 -22.03 33.64
CA PHE A 785 18.90 -21.61 32.59
C PHE A 785 20.21 -22.39 32.69
N ARG A 786 20.75 -22.55 33.90
CA ARG A 786 21.95 -23.38 34.13
C ARG A 786 21.70 -24.86 33.82
N ALA A 787 20.57 -25.41 34.24
CA ALA A 787 20.22 -26.81 33.99
C ALA A 787 20.10 -27.13 32.49
N PHE A 788 19.54 -26.19 31.71
CA PHE A 788 19.37 -26.32 30.26
C PHE A 788 20.61 -25.89 29.45
N GLY A 789 21.73 -25.60 30.11
CA GLY A 789 23.02 -25.41 29.45
C GLY A 789 23.32 -23.99 28.95
N LEU A 790 22.56 -22.98 29.38
CA LEU A 790 22.89 -21.58 29.09
C LEU A 790 24.11 -21.15 29.90
N GLN A 791 24.89 -20.24 29.32
CA GLN A 791 26.01 -19.59 29.98
C GLN A 791 25.58 -18.27 30.61
N PRO A 792 26.17 -17.86 31.75
CA PRO A 792 25.83 -16.59 32.39
C PRO A 792 26.24 -15.38 31.53
N ALA A 793 25.29 -14.46 31.32
CA ALA A 793 25.47 -13.20 30.59
C ALA A 793 25.13 -11.95 31.43
N GLY A 794 24.92 -12.11 32.73
CA GLY A 794 24.73 -11.03 33.68
C GLY A 794 26.04 -10.39 34.17
N GLN A 795 25.90 -9.53 35.17
CA GLN A 795 26.99 -8.83 35.83
C GLN A 795 27.92 -9.84 36.55
N GLU A 796 29.22 -9.53 36.55
CA GLU A 796 30.24 -10.31 37.27
C GLU A 796 30.28 -11.81 36.89
N GLY A 797 29.82 -12.16 35.68
CA GLY A 797 29.76 -13.55 35.23
C GLY A 797 28.66 -14.38 35.88
N THR A 798 27.65 -13.74 36.48
CA THR A 798 26.43 -14.38 36.99
C THR A 798 25.32 -14.38 35.95
N PHE A 799 24.16 -14.98 36.25
CA PHE A 799 22.96 -14.83 35.43
C PHE A 799 22.22 -13.52 35.73
N PHE A 800 22.65 -12.71 36.70
CA PHE A 800 21.84 -11.60 37.19
C PHE A 800 22.34 -10.25 36.67
N GLN A 801 21.43 -9.40 36.23
CA GLN A 801 21.66 -7.96 36.11
C GLN A 801 20.70 -7.24 37.06
N THR A 802 21.25 -6.64 38.11
CA THR A 802 20.41 -5.92 39.08
C THR A 802 20.30 -4.46 38.67
N ARG A 803 19.07 -4.00 38.43
CA ARG A 803 18.75 -2.58 38.24
C ARG A 803 18.01 -2.05 39.46
N ARG A 804 17.97 -0.73 39.60
CA ARG A 804 17.24 -0.06 40.67
C ARG A 804 16.00 0.59 40.07
N ARG A 805 14.84 0.28 40.62
CA ARG A 805 13.54 0.77 40.15
C ARG A 805 12.82 1.55 41.25
N ASP A 806 12.04 2.53 40.83
CA ASP A 806 11.27 3.41 41.70
C ASP A 806 9.80 3.31 41.27
N PHE A 807 8.94 2.82 42.15
CA PHE A 807 7.52 2.63 41.85
C PHE A 807 6.65 3.02 43.04
N ALA A 808 5.36 3.14 42.78
CA ALA A 808 4.36 3.46 43.79
C ALA A 808 3.25 2.41 43.79
N VAL A 809 2.75 2.10 44.99
CA VAL A 809 1.58 1.25 45.22
C VAL A 809 0.56 1.99 46.05
N LEU A 810 -0.70 1.55 46.02
CA LEU A 810 -1.74 2.11 46.87
C LEU A 810 -1.45 1.80 48.34
N ALA A 811 -1.32 2.83 49.18
CA ALA A 811 -1.11 2.66 50.61
C ALA A 811 -2.39 2.17 51.33
N GLN A 812 -3.55 2.53 50.78
CA GLN A 812 -4.88 2.12 51.24
C GLN A 812 -5.86 2.17 50.06
N ILE A 813 -7.05 1.59 50.22
CA ILE A 813 -8.13 1.74 49.24
C ILE A 813 -8.49 3.24 49.16
N PRO A 814 -8.40 3.88 47.98
CA PRO A 814 -8.71 5.30 47.82
C PRO A 814 -10.16 5.59 48.17
N THR A 815 -10.43 6.81 48.66
CA THR A 815 -11.80 7.26 48.89
C THR A 815 -12.20 8.33 47.87
N LEU A 816 -13.39 8.18 47.31
CA LEU A 816 -14.01 9.13 46.42
C LEU A 816 -15.44 9.36 46.90
N ASN A 817 -15.76 10.59 47.26
CA ASN A 817 -17.12 10.99 47.63
C ASN A 817 -17.47 12.30 46.93
N PHE A 818 -18.75 12.47 46.63
CA PHE A 818 -19.27 13.69 46.03
C PHE A 818 -20.19 14.42 47.01
N THR A 819 -20.20 15.74 46.94
CA THR A 819 -21.12 16.59 47.70
C THR A 819 -21.72 17.62 46.77
N GLY A 820 -23.04 17.71 46.73
CA GLY A 820 -23.75 18.59 45.81
C GLY A 820 -25.08 18.03 45.30
N PRO A 821 -25.74 18.75 44.38
CA PRO A 821 -27.09 18.43 43.92
C PRO A 821 -27.21 17.03 43.33
N GLY A 822 -28.02 16.17 43.95
CA GLY A 822 -28.37 14.84 43.42
C GLY A 822 -27.32 13.74 43.65
N VAL A 823 -26.22 14.04 44.35
CA VAL A 823 -25.11 13.11 44.59
C VAL A 823 -24.75 12.95 46.08
N ASP A 824 -25.46 13.66 46.96
CA ASP A 824 -25.27 13.55 48.41
C ASP A 824 -25.62 12.13 48.90
N GLY A 825 -24.65 11.47 49.53
CA GLY A 825 -24.80 10.10 50.01
C GLY A 825 -24.61 9.02 48.94
N LEU A 826 -24.07 9.36 47.77
CA LEU A 826 -23.71 8.37 46.75
C LEU A 826 -22.61 7.43 47.29
N SER A 827 -22.91 6.14 47.44
CA SER A 827 -21.95 5.12 47.85
C SER A 827 -21.25 4.55 46.63
N LEU A 828 -19.93 4.72 46.55
CA LEU A 828 -19.11 4.23 45.45
C LEU A 828 -18.25 3.06 45.91
N THR A 829 -18.13 2.05 45.05
CA THR A 829 -17.34 0.85 45.28
C THR A 829 -16.05 0.92 44.46
N TYR A 830 -14.90 0.86 45.14
CA TYR A 830 -13.60 0.79 44.47
C TYR A 830 -13.50 -0.48 43.61
N GLY A 831 -13.01 -0.34 42.38
CA GLY A 831 -12.91 -1.42 41.41
C GLY A 831 -14.16 -1.67 40.57
N GLN A 832 -15.29 -1.04 40.90
CA GLN A 832 -16.54 -1.11 40.10
C GLN A 832 -16.98 0.28 39.63
N ASP A 833 -17.02 1.24 40.55
CA ASP A 833 -17.50 2.59 40.29
C ASP A 833 -16.35 3.58 40.04
N PHE A 834 -15.18 3.32 40.64
CA PHE A 834 -13.96 4.12 40.46
C PHE A 834 -12.69 3.30 40.74
N ALA A 835 -11.58 3.70 40.14
CA ALA A 835 -10.26 3.09 40.36
C ALA A 835 -9.14 4.14 40.23
N ALA A 836 -7.92 3.81 40.65
CA ALA A 836 -6.79 4.73 40.48
C ALA A 836 -6.34 4.75 39.00
N PHE A 837 -6.15 5.95 38.44
CA PHE A 837 -5.68 6.12 37.06
C PHE A 837 -4.15 6.00 37.01
N TYR A 838 -3.59 5.31 36.03
CA TYR A 838 -2.12 5.26 35.88
C TYR A 838 -1.62 6.54 35.19
N THR A 839 -0.61 7.19 35.77
CA THR A 839 0.02 8.37 35.18
C THR A 839 1.52 8.19 35.02
N PRO A 840 2.16 8.87 34.05
CA PRO A 840 3.62 8.91 33.94
C PRO A 840 4.33 9.52 35.16
N ASP A 841 3.59 10.32 35.93
CA ASP A 841 4.05 10.96 37.17
C ASP A 841 3.38 10.33 38.40
N LEU A 842 3.87 10.64 39.59
CA LEU A 842 3.31 10.17 40.85
C LEU A 842 1.84 10.62 41.02
N ASN A 843 0.95 9.64 41.13
CA ASN A 843 -0.50 9.86 41.28
C ASN A 843 -0.92 9.82 42.76
N GLN A 844 -0.92 10.97 43.43
CA GLN A 844 -1.35 11.05 44.82
C GLN A 844 -1.97 12.41 45.13
N GLY A 845 -2.69 12.49 46.25
CA GLY A 845 -3.13 13.74 46.84
C GLY A 845 -4.47 13.61 47.55
N GLN A 846 -4.71 14.53 48.49
CA GLN A 846 -5.98 14.73 49.14
C GLN A 846 -6.56 16.05 48.65
N VAL A 847 -7.76 16.02 48.07
CA VAL A 847 -8.35 17.19 47.45
C VAL A 847 -9.85 17.27 47.68
N GLN A 848 -10.30 18.50 47.95
CA GLN A 848 -11.71 18.88 48.03
C GLN A 848 -11.89 20.11 47.14
N ALA A 849 -12.44 19.91 45.96
CA ALA A 849 -12.58 20.95 44.95
C ALA A 849 -13.80 20.73 44.05
N PRO A 850 -14.37 21.79 43.45
CA PRO A 850 -15.45 21.68 42.48
C PRO A 850 -15.02 20.90 41.24
N ILE A 851 -15.95 20.14 40.65
CA ILE A 851 -15.74 19.40 39.41
C ILE A 851 -16.08 20.28 38.22
N LYS A 852 -15.14 20.39 37.28
CA LYS A 852 -15.35 20.99 35.97
C LYS A 852 -15.20 19.92 34.90
N PHE A 853 -16.25 19.69 34.13
CA PHE A 853 -16.12 18.92 32.91
C PHE A 853 -15.25 19.70 31.92
N LEU A 854 -14.27 19.02 31.32
CA LEU A 854 -13.38 19.60 30.32
C LEU A 854 -13.35 18.68 29.11
N THR A 855 -13.63 19.26 27.95
CA THR A 855 -13.42 18.63 26.65
C THR A 855 -12.85 19.67 25.69
N PHE A 856 -12.15 19.19 24.68
CA PHE A 856 -11.62 20.05 23.63
C PHE A 856 -11.70 19.37 22.28
N GLY A 857 -11.85 20.19 21.23
CA GLY A 857 -11.67 19.74 19.87
C GLY A 857 -10.20 19.38 19.60
N PRO A 858 -9.87 18.89 18.40
CA PRO A 858 -8.50 18.54 18.03
C PRO A 858 -7.52 19.67 18.35
N LEU A 859 -6.49 19.39 19.16
CA LEU A 859 -5.48 20.37 19.54
C LEU A 859 -4.31 20.36 18.53
N GLU A 860 -3.86 21.54 18.12
CA GLU A 860 -2.64 21.76 17.32
C GLU A 860 -1.43 21.49 18.22
N ALA A 861 -0.85 20.29 18.09
CA ALA A 861 0.39 19.97 18.78
C ALA A 861 1.49 20.97 18.38
N MET A 862 2.04 21.72 19.33
CA MET A 862 3.29 22.44 19.07
C MET A 862 4.36 21.40 18.74
N THR A 863 4.95 21.52 17.56
CA THR A 863 6.09 20.71 17.12
C THR A 863 7.09 20.57 18.26
N SER A 864 7.45 19.33 18.59
CA SER A 864 8.48 19.00 19.57
C SER A 864 9.75 19.80 19.30
N SER A 865 9.95 20.89 20.06
CA SER A 865 11.30 21.44 20.18
C SER A 865 12.10 20.44 21.00
N SER A 866 13.33 20.16 20.61
CA SER A 866 14.25 19.23 21.28
C SER A 866 14.61 19.59 22.74
N PHE A 867 13.86 20.51 23.37
CA PHE A 867 14.16 21.14 24.66
C PHE A 867 12.93 21.28 25.59
N GLY A 868 11.80 20.60 25.35
CA GLY A 868 10.68 20.55 26.30
C GLY A 868 9.39 19.89 25.79
N PRO A 869 8.48 19.47 26.70
CA PRO A 869 7.23 18.79 26.32
C PRO A 869 6.28 19.71 25.54
N SER A 870 5.62 19.16 24.53
CA SER A 870 4.61 19.83 23.70
C SER A 870 3.44 20.31 24.57
N ARG A 871 2.98 21.54 24.37
CA ARG A 871 1.80 22.11 25.04
C ARG A 871 0.88 22.71 23.99
N SER A 872 -0.43 22.50 24.11
CA SER A 872 -1.38 23.34 23.38
C SER A 872 -1.31 24.75 23.93
N ARG A 873 -1.27 25.75 23.05
CA ARG A 873 -1.35 27.16 23.44
C ARG A 873 -2.66 27.45 24.16
N THR A 874 -3.75 26.83 23.69
CA THR A 874 -5.12 27.12 24.13
C THR A 874 -5.36 26.63 25.54
N LEU A 875 -4.92 25.41 25.87
CA LEU A 875 -5.05 24.89 27.24
C LEU A 875 -4.27 25.72 28.26
N LYS A 876 -3.13 26.30 27.85
CA LYS A 876 -2.30 27.15 28.71
C LYS A 876 -2.94 28.52 29.01
N GLU A 877 -3.82 29.00 28.14
CA GLU A 877 -4.54 30.28 28.33
C GLU A 877 -5.74 30.11 29.29
N GLN A 878 -6.09 28.87 29.65
CA GLN A 878 -7.15 28.56 30.61
C GLN A 878 -6.57 28.36 32.02
N ASP A 879 -7.37 28.67 33.04
CA ASP A 879 -7.02 28.42 34.44
C ASP A 879 -7.89 27.29 34.99
N PHE A 880 -7.25 26.18 35.35
CA PHE A 880 -7.90 25.01 35.96
C PHE A 880 -7.47 24.81 37.42
N SER A 881 -6.74 25.77 38.00
CA SER A 881 -6.04 25.61 39.28
C SER A 881 -6.96 25.40 40.49
N ASP A 882 -8.26 25.66 40.35
CA ASP A 882 -9.28 25.56 41.39
C ASP A 882 -10.16 24.31 41.31
N ALA A 883 -10.00 23.46 40.28
CA ALA A 883 -10.98 22.42 39.95
C ALA A 883 -10.39 21.01 39.73
N VAL A 884 -11.22 20.01 40.02
CA VAL A 884 -11.02 18.63 39.56
C VAL A 884 -11.62 18.51 38.16
N LEU A 885 -10.83 18.02 37.21
CA LEU A 885 -11.24 17.97 35.80
C LEU A 885 -11.88 16.63 35.47
N LEU A 886 -13.13 16.64 35.00
CA LEU A 886 -13.80 15.46 34.45
C LEU A 886 -13.55 15.36 32.94
N LEU A 887 -12.94 14.26 32.50
CA LEU A 887 -12.50 14.02 31.12
C LEU A 887 -13.26 12.85 30.47
N LEU A 888 -13.58 12.98 29.18
CA LEU A 888 -14.27 11.94 28.40
C LEU A 888 -13.35 10.78 28.04
N ASP A 889 -12.13 11.10 27.61
CA ASP A 889 -11.21 10.12 27.03
C ASP A 889 -9.87 10.17 27.78
N PRO A 890 -9.24 9.01 28.06
CA PRO A 890 -7.99 8.95 28.79
C PRO A 890 -6.81 9.62 28.09
N GLU A 891 -6.85 9.69 26.75
CA GLU A 891 -5.81 10.36 25.95
C GLU A 891 -5.72 11.87 26.27
N ASP A 892 -6.82 12.48 26.72
CA ASP A 892 -6.87 13.90 27.06
C ASP A 892 -6.04 14.23 28.31
N ALA A 893 -5.92 13.27 29.24
CA ALA A 893 -5.17 13.45 30.48
C ALA A 893 -3.68 13.76 30.19
N ALA A 894 -3.12 13.22 29.09
CA ALA A 894 -1.75 13.47 28.69
C ALA A 894 -1.49 14.94 28.32
N TYR A 895 -2.46 15.63 27.70
CA TYR A 895 -2.36 17.05 27.36
C TYR A 895 -2.37 17.95 28.59
N LEU A 896 -2.99 17.48 29.68
CA LEU A 896 -3.16 18.22 30.92
C LEU A 896 -2.04 17.96 31.94
N ARG A 897 -1.07 17.10 31.61
CA ARG A 897 0.06 16.72 32.50
C ARG A 897 0.71 17.92 33.20
N PHE A 898 0.95 19.01 32.47
CA PHE A 898 1.65 20.19 32.98
C PHE A 898 0.77 21.40 33.28
N GLU A 899 -0.54 21.29 33.07
CA GLU A 899 -1.48 22.37 33.34
C GLU A 899 -1.92 22.34 34.81
N PRO A 900 -2.06 23.52 35.45
CA PRO A 900 -2.36 23.61 36.89
C PRO A 900 -3.79 23.13 37.14
N LYS A 901 -3.97 22.16 38.03
CA LYS A 901 -5.27 21.53 38.36
C LYS A 901 -5.25 20.95 39.76
N GLN A 902 -6.42 20.66 40.33
CA GLN A 902 -6.56 20.06 41.66
C GLN A 902 -6.62 18.52 41.60
N GLY A 903 -7.14 17.95 40.52
CA GLY A 903 -7.23 16.50 40.29
C GLY A 903 -7.88 16.17 38.96
N MET A 904 -8.00 14.88 38.63
CA MET A 904 -8.67 14.41 37.42
C MET A 904 -9.61 13.24 37.71
N LEU A 905 -10.78 13.26 37.08
CA LEU A 905 -11.70 12.13 36.97
C LEU A 905 -11.83 11.79 35.50
N ILE A 906 -11.59 10.54 35.14
CA ILE A 906 -11.51 10.10 33.74
C ILE A 906 -12.55 9.01 33.56
N ILE A 907 -13.41 9.16 32.55
CA ILE A 907 -14.46 8.18 32.27
C ILE A 907 -13.81 6.94 31.66
N ALA A 908 -14.05 5.77 32.25
CA ALA A 908 -13.51 4.52 31.74
C ALA A 908 -14.16 4.16 30.39
N PRO A 909 -13.38 3.73 29.38
CA PRO A 909 -13.93 3.30 28.08
C PRO A 909 -14.68 1.97 28.18
N GLU A 910 -14.26 1.08 29.09
CA GLU A 910 -14.84 -0.25 29.35
C GLU A 910 -14.87 -0.52 30.87
N GLY A 911 -15.83 -1.32 31.33
CA GLY A 911 -16.06 -1.55 32.77
C GLY A 911 -15.02 -2.44 33.46
N ASP A 912 -14.26 -3.24 32.72
CA ASP A 912 -13.22 -4.12 33.25
C ASP A 912 -11.93 -3.36 33.63
N VAL A 913 -11.65 -2.21 32.99
CA VAL A 913 -10.48 -1.36 33.27
C VAL A 913 -10.40 -0.96 34.74
N MET A 914 -11.55 -0.77 35.40
CA MET A 914 -11.61 -0.43 36.82
C MET A 914 -11.20 -1.60 37.73
N GLN A 915 -11.31 -2.84 37.28
CA GLN A 915 -10.92 -4.03 38.05
C GLN A 915 -9.43 -4.37 37.89
N ARG A 916 -8.75 -3.79 36.89
CA ARG A 916 -7.34 -4.03 36.61
C ARG A 916 -6.46 -3.26 37.59
N TYR A 917 -5.49 -3.97 38.17
CA TYR A 917 -4.45 -3.38 39.00
C TYR A 917 -3.20 -3.11 38.16
N THR A 918 -2.41 -2.13 38.58
CA THR A 918 -1.15 -1.75 37.93
C THR A 918 -0.21 -1.11 38.95
N LEU A 919 1.07 -1.08 38.64
CA LEU A 919 2.06 -0.38 39.44
C LEU A 919 2.22 1.06 38.94
N PHE A 920 2.29 2.00 39.88
CA PHE A 920 2.26 3.42 39.60
C PHE A 920 3.67 4.01 39.51
N SER A 921 3.79 5.13 38.79
CA SER A 921 5.03 5.88 38.71
C SER A 921 5.41 6.50 40.05
N ALA A 922 6.68 6.41 40.44
CA ALA A 922 7.26 7.18 41.54
C ALA A 922 7.83 8.54 41.10
N ARG A 923 7.71 8.89 39.80
CA ARG A 923 8.35 10.08 39.23
C ARG A 923 7.76 11.36 39.80
N ASP A 924 8.62 12.27 40.25
CA ASP A 924 8.20 13.62 40.62
C ASP A 924 7.63 14.35 39.38
N PRO A 925 6.35 14.78 39.40
CA PRO A 925 5.74 15.56 38.32
C PRO A 925 6.40 16.94 38.14
N GLN A 926 7.12 17.46 39.14
CA GLN A 926 7.76 18.76 39.06
C GLN A 926 9.07 18.70 38.28
N ILE A 927 9.09 19.31 37.09
CA ILE A 927 10.30 19.41 36.27
C ILE A 927 10.86 20.83 36.35
N SER A 928 12.17 20.95 36.61
CA SER A 928 12.89 22.23 36.54
C SER A 928 13.14 22.62 35.08
N LYS A 929 12.66 23.81 34.67
CA LYS A 929 12.96 24.34 33.34
C LYS A 929 14.41 24.80 33.26
N PHE A 930 15.18 24.13 32.40
CA PHE A 930 16.61 24.38 32.19
C PHE A 930 16.92 25.87 32.05
N GLY A 931 17.89 26.37 32.82
CA GLY A 931 18.34 27.76 32.79
C GLY A 931 17.39 28.81 33.39
N THR A 932 16.22 28.43 33.92
CA THR A 932 15.23 29.40 34.46
C THR A 932 14.94 29.25 35.95
N GLY A 933 15.31 28.13 36.58
CA GLY A 933 15.00 27.83 37.98
C GLY A 933 13.50 27.62 38.28
N ARG A 934 12.61 27.76 37.28
CA ARG A 934 11.16 27.62 37.43
C ARG A 934 10.77 26.14 37.33
N LYS A 935 10.13 25.60 38.38
CA LYS A 935 9.49 24.28 38.34
C LYS A 935 8.11 24.37 37.70
N VAL A 936 7.72 23.34 36.93
CA VAL A 936 6.36 23.21 36.38
C VAL A 936 5.89 21.76 36.54
N GLY A 937 4.59 21.59 36.80
CA GLY A 937 3.98 20.32 37.19
C GLY A 937 3.53 20.36 38.66
N ALA A 938 2.56 19.54 39.01
CA ALA A 938 2.03 19.40 40.37
C ALA A 938 1.65 17.94 40.61
N VAL A 939 1.78 17.51 41.86
CA VAL A 939 1.29 16.21 42.31
C VAL A 939 -0.22 16.33 42.49
N THR A 940 -0.99 15.61 41.67
CA THR A 940 -2.46 15.71 41.65
C THR A 940 -3.07 14.31 41.52
N PRO A 941 -4.13 13.98 42.27
CA PRO A 941 -4.78 12.69 42.18
C PRO A 941 -5.60 12.56 40.89
N ALA A 942 -5.54 11.39 40.26
CA ALA A 942 -6.27 11.02 39.07
C ALA A 942 -6.97 9.67 39.29
N LEU A 943 -8.28 9.62 39.04
CA LEU A 943 -9.09 8.41 39.18
C LEU A 943 -9.87 8.12 37.89
N TRP A 944 -10.02 6.84 37.59
CA TRP A 944 -11.07 6.33 36.72
C TRP A 944 -12.42 6.42 37.43
N ILE A 945 -13.48 6.73 36.70
CA ILE A 945 -14.87 6.58 37.13
C ILE A 945 -15.69 5.86 36.06
N SER A 946 -16.74 5.14 36.49
CA SER A 946 -17.67 4.50 35.56
C SER A 946 -18.51 5.51 34.78
N GLU A 947 -18.98 5.10 33.61
CA GLU A 947 -19.90 5.92 32.81
C GLU A 947 -21.22 6.16 33.57
N GLU A 948 -21.66 5.19 34.38
CA GLU A 948 -22.80 5.31 35.27
C GLU A 948 -22.59 6.40 36.32
N VAL A 949 -21.45 6.44 36.99
CA VAL A 949 -21.10 7.50 37.96
C VAL A 949 -21.03 8.85 37.27
N ALA A 950 -20.39 8.93 36.10
CA ALA A 950 -20.33 10.16 35.33
C ALA A 950 -21.73 10.68 34.92
N ASN A 951 -22.62 9.79 34.48
CA ASN A 951 -24.01 10.14 34.17
C ASN A 951 -24.78 10.62 35.42
N GLN A 952 -24.53 10.05 36.59
CA GLN A 952 -25.13 10.51 37.84
C GLN A 952 -24.63 11.91 38.24
N LEU A 953 -23.33 12.20 38.08
CA LEU A 953 -22.78 13.55 38.28
C LEU A 953 -23.44 14.59 37.36
N LEU A 954 -23.75 14.20 36.13
CA LEU A 954 -24.34 15.07 35.10
C LEU A 954 -25.88 15.15 35.17
N ALA A 955 -26.54 14.25 35.90
CA ALA A 955 -27.99 14.09 35.88
C ALA A 955 -28.76 15.37 36.22
N HIS A 956 -28.30 16.14 37.21
CA HIS A 956 -28.97 17.39 37.61
C HIS A 956 -28.83 18.52 36.57
N LYS A 957 -27.84 18.44 35.66
CA LYS A 957 -27.71 19.33 34.50
C LYS A 957 -28.56 18.86 33.31
N GLY A 958 -29.17 17.67 33.38
CA GLY A 958 -29.95 17.09 32.28
C GLY A 958 -29.12 16.69 31.07
N VAL A 959 -27.83 16.35 31.27
CA VAL A 959 -26.88 15.97 30.22
C VAL A 959 -26.37 14.55 30.48
N THR A 960 -26.15 13.76 29.44
CA THR A 960 -25.52 12.43 29.54
C THR A 960 -24.09 12.43 28.96
N VAL A 961 -23.29 11.42 29.29
CA VAL A 961 -21.95 11.21 28.71
C VAL A 961 -22.03 11.11 27.18
N ASP A 962 -23.05 10.44 26.65
CA ASP A 962 -23.30 10.36 25.21
C ASP A 962 -23.62 11.73 24.57
N ASP A 963 -24.33 12.60 25.28
CA ASP A 963 -24.55 13.98 24.82
C ASP A 963 -23.22 14.76 24.78
N LEU A 964 -22.35 14.56 25.77
CA LEU A 964 -21.02 15.18 25.82
C LEU A 964 -20.08 14.64 24.74
N ARG A 965 -20.09 13.33 24.44
CA ARG A 965 -19.36 12.73 23.31
C ARG A 965 -19.84 13.29 21.98
N ARG A 966 -21.17 13.42 21.80
CA ARG A 966 -21.77 14.06 20.62
C ARG A 966 -21.40 15.55 20.52
N TYR A 967 -21.37 16.26 21.65
CA TYR A 967 -20.95 17.65 21.71
C TYR A 967 -19.46 17.81 21.35
N ARG A 968 -18.58 16.96 21.91
CA ARG A 968 -17.16 16.89 21.55
C ARG A 968 -16.94 16.67 20.06
N ALA A 969 -17.70 15.75 19.45
CA ALA A 969 -17.61 15.46 18.02
C ALA A 969 -17.94 16.69 17.14
N GLY A 970 -18.67 17.67 17.68
CA GLY A 970 -18.98 18.93 17.02
C GLY A 970 -18.04 20.09 17.34
N LEU A 971 -17.04 19.92 18.21
CA LEU A 971 -16.10 20.99 18.57
C LEU A 971 -15.12 21.29 17.44
N GLU A 972 -14.94 22.59 17.15
CA GLU A 972 -13.87 23.05 16.27
C GLU A 972 -12.49 22.77 16.89
N ALA A 973 -11.43 22.68 16.08
CA ALA A 973 -10.08 22.53 16.63
C ALA A 973 -9.69 23.73 17.49
N GLU A 974 -8.91 23.47 18.52
CA GLU A 974 -8.56 24.45 19.56
C GLU A 974 -9.76 25.05 20.29
N ALA A 975 -10.99 24.56 20.08
CA ALA A 975 -12.11 24.92 20.95
C ALA A 975 -11.97 24.16 22.27
N VAL A 976 -11.96 24.90 23.37
CA VAL A 976 -12.02 24.34 24.73
C VAL A 976 -13.39 24.64 25.29
N ALA A 977 -14.07 23.61 25.77
CA ALA A 977 -15.36 23.75 26.43
C ALA A 977 -15.27 23.20 27.85
N THR A 978 -15.78 24.00 28.80
CA THR A 978 -15.86 23.64 30.21
C THR A 978 -17.28 23.76 30.70
N ILE A 979 -17.71 22.84 31.57
CA ILE A 979 -19.01 22.90 32.24
C ILE A 979 -18.80 22.73 33.73
N ASP A 980 -19.20 23.73 34.52
CA ASP A 980 -19.23 23.64 35.98
C ASP A 980 -20.37 22.71 36.41
N LEU A 981 -20.03 21.67 37.17
CA LEU A 981 -21.02 20.67 37.59
C LEU A 981 -21.69 21.01 38.93
N ASP A 982 -21.35 22.11 39.60
CA ASP A 982 -21.89 22.45 40.94
C ASP A 982 -21.77 21.32 41.99
N VAL A 983 -20.90 20.34 41.73
CA VAL A 983 -20.60 19.19 42.59
C VAL A 983 -19.14 19.30 43.02
N GLN A 984 -18.86 19.03 44.28
CA GLN A 984 -17.50 18.92 44.80
C GLN A 984 -17.06 17.46 44.87
N ALA A 985 -15.85 17.19 44.41
CA ALA A 985 -15.17 15.91 44.61
C ALA A 985 -14.29 15.97 45.85
N ASN A 986 -14.47 14.99 46.73
CA ASN A 986 -13.60 14.71 47.86
C ASN A 986 -12.81 13.45 47.52
N ILE A 987 -11.53 13.62 47.20
CA ILE A 987 -10.62 12.53 46.81
C ILE A 987 -9.54 12.40 47.87
N ASP A 988 -9.31 11.19 48.36
CA ASP A 988 -8.12 10.83 49.13
C ASP A 988 -7.43 9.64 48.47
N LEU A 989 -6.31 9.92 47.81
CA LEU A 989 -5.48 8.94 47.12
C LEU A 989 -4.06 9.01 47.69
N GLN A 990 -3.68 7.98 48.45
CA GLN A 990 -2.37 7.88 49.09
C GLN A 990 -1.55 6.77 48.43
N MET A 991 -0.30 7.09 48.08
CA MET A 991 0.65 6.16 47.49
C MET A 991 1.79 5.87 48.46
N GLU A 992 2.16 4.60 48.57
CA GLU A 992 3.42 4.17 49.17
C GLU A 992 4.49 4.13 48.06
N VAL A 993 5.52 4.97 48.20
CA VAL A 993 6.59 5.10 47.20
C VAL A 993 7.78 4.24 47.61
N HIS A 994 8.09 3.26 46.78
CA HIS A 994 9.26 2.40 46.92
C HIS A 994 10.39 2.95 46.04
N THR A 995 11.53 3.28 46.64
CA THR A 995 12.67 3.85 45.92
C THR A 995 13.87 2.90 45.93
N ARG A 996 14.59 2.87 44.81
CA ARG A 996 15.81 2.10 44.58
C ARG A 996 15.65 0.61 44.92
N VAL A 997 14.49 0.05 44.63
CA VAL A 997 14.22 -1.37 44.83
C VAL A 997 15.07 -2.16 43.83
N PRO A 998 15.80 -3.20 44.28
CA PRO A 998 16.58 -4.05 43.40
C PRO A 998 15.65 -4.89 42.52
N ALA A 999 15.71 -4.70 41.21
CA ALA A 999 15.00 -5.49 40.22
C ALA A 999 16.02 -6.36 39.47
N ARG A 1000 15.96 -7.68 39.66
CA ARG A 1000 16.96 -8.64 39.17
C ARG A 1000 16.53 -9.23 37.83
N HIS A 1001 17.07 -8.76 36.71
CA HIS A 1001 16.90 -9.48 35.44
C HIS A 1001 17.73 -10.77 35.44
N VAL A 1002 17.23 -11.82 34.80
CA VAL A 1002 17.94 -13.09 34.59
C VAL A 1002 18.34 -13.21 33.12
N ILE A 1003 19.64 -13.29 32.86
CA ILE A 1003 20.25 -13.20 31.53
C ILE A 1003 21.17 -14.41 31.31
N GLY A 1004 20.77 -15.28 30.39
CA GLY A 1004 21.57 -16.41 29.92
C GLY A 1004 21.85 -16.29 28.43
N HIS A 1005 23.01 -16.76 27.97
CA HIS A 1005 23.33 -16.81 26.55
C HIS A 1005 23.69 -18.22 26.09
N LEU A 1006 23.35 -18.53 24.84
CA LEU A 1006 23.71 -19.76 24.15
C LEU A 1006 24.61 -19.38 22.96
N PRO A 1007 25.92 -19.68 22.99
CA PRO A 1007 26.85 -19.21 21.97
C PRO A 1007 26.62 -19.89 20.61
N GLY A 1008 26.73 -19.10 19.54
CA GLY A 1008 26.74 -19.61 18.16
C GLY A 1008 28.03 -20.35 17.82
N LEU A 1009 27.95 -21.40 17.01
CA LEU A 1009 29.10 -22.22 16.62
C LEU A 1009 29.70 -21.87 15.25
N ASP A 1010 28.95 -21.19 14.38
CA ASP A 1010 29.43 -20.82 13.05
C ASP A 1010 30.32 -19.57 13.15
N THR A 1011 31.56 -19.67 12.66
CA THR A 1011 32.55 -18.59 12.76
C THR A 1011 32.20 -17.33 11.97
N THR A 1012 31.16 -17.37 11.15
CA THR A 1012 30.66 -16.25 10.34
C THR A 1012 29.34 -15.66 10.84
N MET A 1013 28.72 -16.28 11.86
CA MET A 1013 27.41 -15.86 12.40
C MET A 1013 27.39 -15.77 13.92
N ASN A 1014 28.44 -16.19 14.60
CA ASN A 1014 28.49 -16.24 16.06
C ASN A 1014 28.47 -14.85 16.71
N ASP A 1015 28.85 -13.81 15.97
CA ASP A 1015 28.70 -12.38 16.32
C ASP A 1015 27.29 -11.84 16.07
N GLN A 1016 26.40 -12.58 15.42
CA GLN A 1016 24.99 -12.21 15.28
C GLN A 1016 24.19 -12.74 16.47
N MET A 1017 23.46 -11.86 17.15
CA MET A 1017 22.73 -12.18 18.37
C MET A 1017 21.21 -12.06 18.21
N ILE A 1018 20.49 -13.11 18.60
CA ILE A 1018 19.03 -13.11 18.75
C ILE A 1018 18.69 -12.96 20.23
N MET A 1019 17.95 -11.91 20.59
CA MET A 1019 17.51 -11.69 21.97
C MET A 1019 16.06 -12.13 22.14
N VAL A 1020 15.81 -13.03 23.09
CA VAL A 1020 14.45 -13.50 23.44
C VAL A 1020 14.11 -12.97 24.82
N LEU A 1021 13.06 -12.15 24.91
CA LEU A 1021 12.67 -11.43 26.12
C LEU A 1021 11.31 -11.89 26.61
N ALA A 1022 11.18 -12.15 27.91
CA ALA A 1022 9.90 -12.37 28.57
C ALA A 1022 9.88 -11.74 29.96
N GLN A 1023 8.75 -11.17 30.34
CA GLN A 1023 8.53 -10.65 31.69
C GLN A 1023 8.26 -11.81 32.65
N TYR A 1024 8.78 -11.76 33.89
CA TYR A 1024 8.48 -12.77 34.91
C TYR A 1024 7.86 -12.24 36.20
N ASP A 1025 8.06 -10.97 36.54
CA ASP A 1025 7.45 -10.36 37.73
C ASP A 1025 5.94 -10.21 37.55
N GLY A 1026 5.21 -10.02 38.65
CA GLY A 1026 3.80 -9.66 38.63
C GLY A 1026 3.55 -8.41 39.47
N LEU A 1027 2.27 -8.08 39.67
CA LEU A 1027 1.86 -6.84 40.34
C LEU A 1027 1.87 -6.95 41.87
N GLY A 1028 2.05 -8.16 42.41
CA GLY A 1028 2.10 -8.41 43.84
C GLY A 1028 0.72 -8.47 44.50
N VAL A 1029 0.64 -7.86 45.68
CA VAL A 1029 -0.59 -7.83 46.51
C VAL A 1029 -1.16 -6.41 46.51
N GLY A 1030 -2.46 -6.30 46.25
CA GLY A 1030 -3.23 -5.06 46.31
C GLY A 1030 -3.49 -4.57 47.74
N PRO A 1031 -4.02 -3.33 47.90
CA PRO A 1031 -4.25 -2.72 49.21
C PRO A 1031 -5.32 -3.43 50.06
N ASP A 1032 -6.17 -4.25 49.43
CA ASP A 1032 -7.21 -5.07 50.05
C ASP A 1032 -6.73 -6.50 50.41
N GLY A 1033 -5.46 -6.82 50.15
CA GLY A 1033 -4.89 -8.15 50.33
C GLY A 1033 -5.10 -9.09 49.14
N THR A 1034 -5.73 -8.63 48.05
CA THR A 1034 -5.93 -9.43 46.85
C THR A 1034 -4.60 -9.68 46.14
N VAL A 1035 -4.32 -10.93 45.78
CA VAL A 1035 -3.10 -11.32 45.06
C VAL A 1035 -3.34 -11.20 43.55
N TYR A 1036 -2.35 -10.67 42.84
CA TYR A 1036 -2.34 -10.56 41.37
C TYR A 1036 -1.24 -11.47 40.80
N PRO A 1037 -1.55 -12.75 40.52
CA PRO A 1037 -0.53 -13.76 40.21
C PRO A 1037 0.10 -13.64 38.82
N GLY A 1038 -0.59 -13.02 37.84
CA GLY A 1038 -0.05 -12.81 36.49
C GLY A 1038 0.36 -14.12 35.80
N ALA A 1039 -0.47 -15.16 35.90
CA ALA A 1039 -0.16 -16.50 35.41
C ALA A 1039 -0.06 -16.55 33.88
N ASN A 1040 -1.02 -15.97 33.16
CA ASN A 1040 -0.98 -15.84 31.71
C ASN A 1040 -0.16 -14.64 31.26
N ASP A 1041 -0.35 -13.47 31.89
CA ASP A 1041 0.29 -12.20 31.49
C ASP A 1041 1.81 -12.38 31.32
N ASN A 1042 2.46 -12.89 32.38
CA ASN A 1042 3.93 -12.90 32.48
C ASN A 1042 4.49 -14.32 32.63
N ALA A 1043 4.03 -15.09 33.63
CA ALA A 1043 4.64 -16.38 33.95
C ALA A 1043 4.53 -17.42 32.81
N SER A 1044 3.45 -17.42 32.05
CA SER A 1044 3.24 -18.33 30.91
C SER A 1044 4.35 -18.26 29.88
N SER A 1045 4.84 -17.05 29.58
CA SER A 1045 5.91 -16.80 28.62
C SER A 1045 7.23 -17.40 29.07
N ILE A 1046 7.52 -17.31 30.37
CA ILE A 1046 8.69 -17.94 30.99
C ILE A 1046 8.55 -19.45 30.99
N GLY A 1047 7.40 -19.99 31.37
CA GLY A 1047 7.15 -21.43 31.33
C GLY A 1047 7.34 -22.00 29.92
N VAL A 1048 6.85 -21.28 28.91
CA VAL A 1048 7.04 -21.66 27.51
C VAL A 1048 8.51 -21.58 27.06
N MET A 1049 9.22 -20.52 27.45
CA MET A 1049 10.64 -20.36 27.16
C MET A 1049 11.50 -21.46 27.82
N LEU A 1050 11.23 -21.79 29.08
CA LEU A 1050 11.99 -22.79 29.83
C LEU A 1050 11.81 -24.19 29.24
N GLU A 1051 10.57 -24.58 28.94
CA GLU A 1051 10.29 -25.87 28.31
C GLU A 1051 10.91 -25.95 26.90
N MET A 1052 10.89 -24.85 26.14
CA MET A 1052 11.59 -24.77 24.86
C MET A 1052 13.09 -25.04 25.02
N LEU A 1053 13.75 -24.41 26.00
CA LEU A 1053 15.18 -24.62 26.26
C LEU A 1053 15.50 -26.07 26.66
N ARG A 1054 14.62 -26.70 27.46
CA ARG A 1054 14.72 -28.14 27.78
C ARG A 1054 14.67 -29.01 26.52
N VAL A 1055 13.73 -28.73 25.62
CA VAL A 1055 13.60 -29.44 24.34
C VAL A 1055 14.85 -29.25 23.49
N TRP A 1056 15.37 -28.03 23.38
CA TRP A 1056 16.59 -27.71 22.63
C TRP A 1056 17.78 -28.50 23.14
N GLN A 1057 17.94 -28.58 24.46
CA GLN A 1057 18.97 -29.40 25.08
C GLN A 1057 18.77 -30.90 24.79
N GLN A 1058 17.53 -31.40 24.88
CA GLN A 1058 17.20 -32.81 24.64
C GLN A 1058 17.50 -33.25 23.20
N VAL A 1059 17.18 -32.41 22.21
CA VAL A 1059 17.46 -32.71 20.80
C VAL A 1059 18.90 -32.38 20.38
N GLY A 1060 19.69 -31.78 21.29
CA GLY A 1060 21.07 -31.39 21.02
C GLY A 1060 21.19 -30.24 20.01
N TYR A 1061 20.24 -29.31 20.01
CA TYR A 1061 20.26 -28.15 19.11
C TYR A 1061 21.48 -27.26 19.40
N GLN A 1062 22.22 -26.93 18.35
CA GLN A 1062 23.40 -26.08 18.41
C GLN A 1062 23.27 -24.95 17.38
N PRO A 1063 22.99 -23.71 17.83
CA PRO A 1063 22.71 -22.62 16.90
C PRO A 1063 24.00 -22.14 16.21
N ASN A 1064 23.84 -21.61 15.00
CA ASN A 1064 24.92 -20.89 14.31
C ASN A 1064 25.06 -19.46 14.84
N ARG A 1065 23.94 -18.81 15.19
CA ARG A 1065 23.87 -17.50 15.85
C ARG A 1065 23.92 -17.61 17.36
N THR A 1066 24.34 -16.55 18.03
CA THR A 1066 24.28 -16.48 19.49
C THR A 1066 22.86 -16.11 19.94
N PHE A 1067 22.31 -16.80 20.93
CA PHE A 1067 21.06 -16.39 21.58
C PHE A 1067 21.34 -15.73 22.93
N LEU A 1068 20.56 -14.70 23.25
CA LEU A 1068 20.48 -14.08 24.57
C LEU A 1068 19.05 -14.19 25.09
N PHE A 1069 18.84 -15.02 26.12
CA PHE A 1069 17.56 -15.18 26.80
C PHE A 1069 17.52 -14.25 28.01
N VAL A 1070 16.50 -13.39 28.04
CA VAL A 1070 16.32 -12.35 29.06
C VAL A 1070 14.96 -12.52 29.72
N ALA A 1071 14.95 -13.00 30.96
CA ALA A 1071 13.79 -12.88 31.83
C ALA A 1071 13.88 -11.53 32.57
N TYR A 1072 13.06 -10.56 32.17
CA TYR A 1072 13.13 -9.19 32.69
C TYR A 1072 12.06 -8.92 33.74
N VAL A 1073 12.24 -7.80 34.45
CA VAL A 1073 11.36 -7.30 35.50
C VAL A 1073 11.21 -5.80 35.42
N GLY A 1074 10.14 -5.28 36.00
CA GLY A 1074 9.86 -3.87 36.10
C GLY A 1074 9.40 -3.30 34.77
N GLU A 1075 8.29 -3.82 34.26
CA GLU A 1075 7.58 -3.32 33.09
C GLU A 1075 6.57 -2.24 33.50
N GLY A 1076 6.39 -1.19 32.70
CA GLY A 1076 5.39 -0.17 32.98
C GLY A 1076 5.96 1.12 33.57
N TYR A 1077 5.15 1.80 34.39
CA TYR A 1077 5.42 3.16 34.88
C TYR A 1077 6.41 3.22 36.06
N GLU A 1078 6.83 2.06 36.57
CA GLU A 1078 7.80 1.82 37.65
C GLU A 1078 9.25 2.28 37.35
N THR A 1079 9.44 2.89 36.19
CA THR A 1079 10.70 3.50 35.78
C THR A 1079 10.66 5.02 35.86
N GLY A 1080 9.50 5.59 36.19
CA GLY A 1080 9.23 7.02 36.10
C GLY A 1080 9.29 7.58 34.67
N HIS A 1081 9.30 6.72 33.67
CA HIS A 1081 9.31 7.05 32.25
C HIS A 1081 8.11 6.37 31.59
N SER A 1082 7.89 6.63 30.30
CA SER A 1082 6.90 5.86 29.55
C SER A 1082 7.26 4.36 29.64
N PRO A 1083 6.30 3.43 29.76
CA PRO A 1083 6.54 1.98 29.71
C PRO A 1083 7.45 1.57 28.53
N THR A 1084 7.44 2.36 27.46
CA THR A 1084 8.22 2.18 26.23
C THR A 1084 9.73 2.48 26.37
N GLU A 1085 10.19 3.26 27.35
CA GLU A 1085 11.62 3.59 27.54
C GLU A 1085 12.35 2.56 28.44
N ALA A 1086 11.61 1.64 29.09
CA ALA A 1086 12.14 0.75 30.13
C ALA A 1086 12.94 -0.47 29.62
N LEU A 1087 12.79 -0.83 28.33
CA LEU A 1087 13.23 -2.10 27.71
C LEU A 1087 14.28 -1.91 26.59
N ASP A 1088 15.31 -1.09 26.81
CA ASP A 1088 16.42 -0.90 25.86
C ASP A 1088 17.36 -2.15 25.79
N PRO A 1089 17.49 -2.82 24.62
CA PRO A 1089 18.37 -3.97 24.40
C PRO A 1089 19.84 -3.71 24.75
N LYS A 1090 20.37 -2.51 24.44
CA LYS A 1090 21.76 -2.16 24.74
C LYS A 1090 22.03 -2.23 26.23
N THR A 1091 21.04 -1.90 27.04
CA THR A 1091 21.19 -1.90 28.49
C THR A 1091 21.33 -3.33 29.03
N PHE A 1092 20.70 -4.34 28.40
CA PHE A 1092 20.95 -5.75 28.73
C PHE A 1092 22.35 -6.21 28.28
N LEU A 1093 22.80 -5.82 27.09
CA LEU A 1093 24.15 -6.14 26.60
C LEU A 1093 25.27 -5.53 27.45
N LYS A 1094 25.03 -4.37 28.07
CA LYS A 1094 25.97 -3.75 29.03
C LYS A 1094 26.16 -4.56 30.31
N ALA A 1095 25.33 -5.58 30.59
CA ALA A 1095 25.48 -6.43 31.78
C ALA A 1095 26.83 -7.15 31.81
N LYS A 1096 27.31 -7.60 30.64
CA LYS A 1096 28.58 -8.31 30.49
C LYS A 1096 29.55 -7.47 29.67
N ALA A 1097 30.74 -7.23 30.23
CA ALA A 1097 31.75 -6.42 29.56
C ALA A 1097 32.11 -7.01 28.18
N GLY A 1098 32.16 -6.16 27.16
CA GLY A 1098 32.48 -6.52 25.78
C GLY A 1098 31.28 -6.93 24.92
N PHE A 1099 30.15 -7.37 25.50
CA PHE A 1099 28.99 -7.85 24.72
C PHE A 1099 28.42 -6.79 23.79
N LEU A 1100 28.28 -5.54 24.25
CA LEU A 1100 27.75 -4.43 23.46
C LEU A 1100 28.51 -4.18 22.14
N ASN A 1101 29.82 -4.46 22.11
CA ASN A 1101 30.66 -4.22 20.93
C ASN A 1101 31.00 -5.51 20.17
N ALA A 1102 30.65 -6.68 20.73
CA ALA A 1102 31.01 -7.98 20.19
C ALA A 1102 29.87 -8.62 19.38
N PHE A 1103 28.65 -8.10 19.50
CA PHE A 1103 27.49 -8.68 18.85
C PHE A 1103 26.65 -7.63 18.11
N ASP A 1104 26.24 -8.00 16.91
CA ASP A 1104 25.21 -7.29 16.15
C ASP A 1104 23.85 -7.96 16.45
N LEU A 1105 22.85 -7.16 16.83
CA LEU A 1105 21.52 -7.68 17.13
C LEU A 1105 20.79 -8.04 15.81
N GLU A 1106 20.55 -9.34 15.59
CA GLU A 1106 19.84 -9.86 14.41
C GLU A 1106 18.32 -9.79 14.57
N ALA A 1107 17.81 -10.08 15.77
CA ALA A 1107 16.38 -10.05 16.07
C ALA A 1107 16.10 -9.89 17.58
N LEU A 1108 15.00 -9.21 17.90
CA LEU A 1108 14.40 -9.11 19.23
C LEU A 1108 13.05 -9.82 19.22
N VAL A 1109 12.87 -10.79 20.10
CA VAL A 1109 11.65 -11.60 20.20
C VAL A 1109 11.05 -11.40 21.59
N PHE A 1110 9.93 -10.69 21.67
CA PHE A 1110 9.19 -10.46 22.91
C PHE A 1110 8.08 -11.48 23.06
N LEU A 1111 8.02 -12.12 24.22
CA LEU A 1111 7.05 -13.14 24.56
C LEU A 1111 6.14 -12.63 25.67
N ARG A 1112 4.83 -12.67 25.43
CA ARG A 1112 3.82 -12.30 26.44
C ARG A 1112 2.54 -13.11 26.25
N GLY A 1113 1.84 -13.48 27.32
CA GLY A 1113 0.51 -14.07 27.17
C GLY A 1113 0.47 -15.37 26.35
N LEU A 1114 1.37 -16.33 26.63
CA LEU A 1114 1.52 -17.56 25.84
C LEU A 1114 0.77 -18.77 26.42
N GLY A 1115 -0.07 -18.57 27.43
CA GLY A 1115 -0.81 -19.62 28.13
C GLY A 1115 -2.25 -19.83 27.67
N THR A 1116 -2.94 -18.75 27.30
CA THR A 1116 -4.35 -18.73 26.89
C THR A 1116 -4.70 -17.40 26.19
N GLY A 1117 -5.89 -17.32 25.59
CA GLY A 1117 -6.44 -16.13 24.91
C GLY A 1117 -7.88 -16.34 24.44
N GLU A 1118 -8.43 -15.39 23.67
CA GLU A 1118 -9.80 -15.47 23.12
C GLU A 1118 -9.96 -16.59 22.08
N ALA A 1119 -8.88 -16.89 21.35
CA ALA A 1119 -8.88 -17.88 20.29
C ALA A 1119 -7.51 -18.53 20.17
N GLU A 1120 -7.48 -19.73 19.60
CA GLU A 1120 -6.26 -20.46 19.25
C GLU A 1120 -5.60 -19.86 17.99
N VAL A 1121 -5.22 -18.58 18.10
CA VAL A 1121 -4.59 -17.78 17.06
C VAL A 1121 -3.37 -17.11 17.68
N MET A 1122 -2.18 -17.41 17.14
CA MET A 1122 -0.96 -16.70 17.46
C MET A 1122 -1.05 -15.28 16.89
N ALA A 1123 -1.17 -14.30 17.76
CA ALA A 1123 -1.03 -12.90 17.42
C ALA A 1123 0.45 -12.55 17.36
N TYR A 1124 0.82 -11.72 16.39
CA TYR A 1124 2.16 -11.16 16.36
C TYR A 1124 2.18 -9.71 15.87
N GLU A 1125 3.09 -8.92 16.44
CA GLU A 1125 3.47 -7.59 15.97
C GLU A 1125 4.91 -7.68 15.50
N SER A 1126 5.22 -7.36 14.25
CA SER A 1126 6.56 -7.54 13.66
C SER A 1126 7.26 -6.22 13.34
N GLY A 1127 6.64 -5.08 13.66
CA GLY A 1127 7.22 -3.76 13.35
C GLY A 1127 7.41 -3.52 11.85
N GLY A 1128 6.84 -4.35 10.97
CA GLY A 1128 7.09 -4.33 9.52
C GLY A 1128 8.11 -5.35 9.01
N ASN A 1129 8.76 -6.13 9.88
CA ASN A 1129 9.71 -7.17 9.47
C ASN A 1129 8.99 -8.44 8.98
N LEU A 1130 8.75 -8.50 7.68
CA LEU A 1130 8.09 -9.66 7.05
C LEU A 1130 8.88 -10.95 7.15
N ARG A 1131 10.21 -10.89 7.29
CA ARG A 1131 11.07 -12.07 7.32
C ARG A 1131 10.81 -12.86 8.61
N LEU A 1132 10.86 -12.16 9.75
CA LEU A 1132 10.44 -12.70 11.04
C LEU A 1132 8.97 -13.13 11.00
N ALA A 1133 8.07 -12.28 10.50
CA ALA A 1133 6.66 -12.63 10.41
C ALA A 1133 6.41 -13.95 9.66
N ASN A 1134 7.04 -14.16 8.50
CA ASN A 1134 6.88 -15.36 7.69
C ASN A 1134 7.42 -16.61 8.41
N VAL A 1135 8.57 -16.52 9.08
CA VAL A 1135 9.13 -17.65 9.83
C VAL A 1135 8.19 -18.06 10.96
N PHE A 1136 7.65 -17.09 11.69
CA PHE A 1136 6.72 -17.36 12.79
C PHE A 1136 5.34 -17.83 12.29
N ASP A 1137 4.83 -17.30 11.17
CA ASP A 1137 3.59 -17.76 10.53
C ASP A 1137 3.72 -19.20 10.00
N GLU A 1138 4.82 -19.52 9.29
CA GLU A 1138 5.09 -20.88 8.83
C GLU A 1138 5.23 -21.85 10.01
N ALA A 1139 5.95 -21.46 11.07
CA ALA A 1139 6.11 -22.27 12.27
C ALA A 1139 4.78 -22.50 13.00
N ALA A 1140 3.93 -21.47 13.12
CA ALA A 1140 2.60 -21.57 13.69
C ALA A 1140 1.70 -22.54 12.90
N GLY A 1141 1.67 -22.40 11.57
CA GLY A 1141 0.91 -23.29 10.69
C GLY A 1141 1.34 -24.75 10.83
N ARG A 1142 2.64 -25.01 11.00
CA ARG A 1142 3.19 -26.36 11.25
C ARG A 1142 2.85 -26.90 12.63
N ALA A 1143 2.74 -26.04 13.64
CA ALA A 1143 2.30 -26.40 14.98
C ALA A 1143 0.77 -26.57 15.10
N GLY A 1144 0.01 -26.33 14.02
CA GLY A 1144 -1.45 -26.40 14.01
C GLY A 1144 -2.13 -25.16 14.61
N LEU A 1145 -1.42 -24.04 14.69
CA LEU A 1145 -1.96 -22.72 15.03
C LEU A 1145 -2.26 -21.94 13.75
N LYS A 1146 -3.25 -21.05 13.83
CA LYS A 1146 -3.36 -19.96 12.86
C LYS A 1146 -2.51 -18.81 13.39
N ALA A 1147 -1.70 -18.18 12.55
CA ALA A 1147 -1.06 -16.92 12.91
C ALA A 1147 -1.78 -15.75 12.24
N ARG A 1148 -1.79 -14.61 12.93
CA ARG A 1148 -2.38 -13.37 12.42
C ARG A 1148 -1.55 -12.20 12.93
N ALA A 1149 -1.10 -11.36 12.01
CA ALA A 1149 -0.55 -10.06 12.38
C ALA A 1149 -1.63 -9.24 13.09
N GLU A 1150 -1.35 -8.75 14.30
CA GLU A 1150 -2.15 -7.67 14.88
C GLU A 1150 -1.99 -6.42 14.01
N ARG A 1151 -3.09 -5.71 13.77
CA ARG A 1151 -3.12 -4.60 12.81
C ARG A 1151 -2.29 -3.43 13.37
N GLU A 1152 -0.99 -3.46 13.15
CA GLU A 1152 -0.13 -2.30 13.32
C GLU A 1152 -0.55 -1.22 12.32
N ALA A 1153 -0.88 -0.03 12.83
CA ALA A 1153 -1.19 1.11 11.98
C ALA A 1153 0.02 1.43 11.08
N VAL A 1154 -0.19 1.45 9.76
CA VAL A 1154 0.84 1.89 8.81
C VAL A 1154 0.88 3.42 8.90
N ASP A 1155 1.88 3.98 9.58
CA ASP A 1155 2.01 5.44 9.67
C ASP A 1155 2.55 6.05 8.37
N LEU A 1156 1.64 6.28 7.43
CA LEU A 1156 1.92 6.99 6.18
C LEU A 1156 2.28 8.47 6.43
N ASN A 1157 2.07 9.03 7.63
CA ASN A 1157 2.37 10.44 7.92
C ASN A 1157 3.88 10.74 7.97
N VAL A 1158 4.71 9.74 8.24
CA VAL A 1158 6.18 9.87 8.23
C VAL A 1158 6.69 10.27 6.84
N LEU A 1159 6.06 9.78 5.76
CA LEU A 1159 6.38 10.14 4.37
C LEU A 1159 5.97 11.58 4.01
N TYR A 1160 4.95 12.13 4.70
CA TYR A 1160 4.31 13.41 4.37
C TYR A 1160 4.56 14.54 5.39
N ARG A 1161 5.48 14.35 6.36
CA ARG A 1161 5.88 15.30 7.42
C ARG A 1161 4.78 15.65 8.43
N THR A 1162 4.12 14.67 9.02
CA THR A 1162 3.42 14.88 10.28
C THR A 1162 4.14 14.08 11.36
N ARG A 1163 4.96 14.75 12.19
CA ARG A 1163 5.48 14.17 13.44
C ARG A 1163 4.29 13.97 14.39
N GLN A 1164 3.51 12.91 14.21
CA GLN A 1164 2.77 12.33 15.31
C GLN A 1164 3.62 11.15 15.78
N ARG A 1165 4.51 11.41 16.72
CA ARG A 1165 4.86 10.36 17.68
C ARG A 1165 3.54 10.00 18.34
N THR A 1166 2.91 8.91 17.94
CA THR A 1166 1.95 8.27 18.83
C THR A 1166 2.73 7.92 20.10
N PHE A 1167 2.06 8.01 21.25
CA PHE A 1167 2.62 7.74 22.58
C PHE A 1167 3.30 6.35 22.70
N PHE A 1168 3.12 5.49 21.68
CA PHE A 1168 3.56 4.11 21.55
C PHE A 1168 4.70 3.89 20.54
N ASP A 1169 5.23 4.95 19.90
CA ASP A 1169 6.23 4.80 18.83
C ASP A 1169 7.63 4.63 19.43
N TRP A 1170 8.25 3.49 19.13
CA TRP A 1170 9.53 3.03 19.67
C TRP A 1170 10.65 4.01 19.32
N GLY A 1171 11.45 4.39 20.31
CA GLY A 1171 12.79 4.94 20.05
C GLY A 1171 13.60 3.95 19.21
N GLY A 1172 14.49 4.47 18.36
CA GLY A 1172 15.19 3.74 17.31
C GLY A 1172 15.44 2.26 17.54
N GLN A 1173 14.74 1.41 16.77
CA GLN A 1173 15.02 -0.02 16.75
C GLN A 1173 16.31 -0.26 15.97
N GLU A 1174 17.36 -0.69 16.67
CA GLU A 1174 18.63 -1.10 16.05
C GLU A 1174 18.54 -2.48 15.40
N ALA A 1175 17.51 -3.27 15.73
CA ALA A 1175 17.30 -4.61 15.21
C ALA A 1175 15.82 -4.90 14.96
N PRO A 1176 15.51 -5.77 13.97
CA PRO A 1176 14.19 -6.35 13.77
C PRO A 1176 13.52 -6.84 15.04
N THR A 1177 12.28 -6.42 15.29
CA THR A 1177 11.53 -6.81 16.49
C THR A 1177 10.26 -7.58 16.14
N ILE A 1178 9.97 -8.66 16.88
CA ILE A 1178 8.69 -9.35 16.84
C ILE A 1178 8.16 -9.60 18.25
N ARG A 1179 6.86 -9.37 18.45
CA ARG A 1179 6.13 -9.68 19.67
C ARG A 1179 5.17 -10.81 19.40
N ILE A 1180 5.14 -11.79 20.28
CA ILE A 1180 4.34 -12.99 20.14
C ILE A 1180 3.42 -13.11 21.35
N SER A 1181 2.14 -13.33 21.08
CA SER A 1181 1.11 -13.56 22.08
C SER A 1181 -0.03 -14.42 21.52
N PHE A 1182 -0.95 -14.89 22.36
CA PHE A 1182 -2.26 -15.32 21.87
C PHE A 1182 -3.17 -14.11 21.62
N LYS A 1183 -4.03 -14.19 20.61
CA LYS A 1183 -5.04 -13.14 20.39
C LYS A 1183 -5.91 -12.99 21.65
N GLY A 1184 -6.01 -11.76 22.18
CA GLY A 1184 -6.78 -11.45 23.40
C GLY A 1184 -6.16 -12.01 24.68
N TRP A 1185 -4.84 -12.16 24.72
CA TRP A 1185 -4.10 -12.62 25.89
C TRP A 1185 -4.27 -11.72 27.12
N ASP A 1186 -4.59 -10.45 26.89
CA ASP A 1186 -4.73 -9.37 27.86
C ASP A 1186 -6.11 -9.33 28.54
N ALA A 1187 -7.03 -10.23 28.17
CA ALA A 1187 -8.38 -10.30 28.75
C ALA A 1187 -8.39 -10.45 30.28
N HIS A 1188 -7.39 -11.14 30.85
CA HIS A 1188 -7.23 -11.30 32.29
C HIS A 1188 -6.06 -10.49 32.86
N SER A 1189 -5.30 -9.78 32.02
CA SER A 1189 -4.11 -9.04 32.46
C SER A 1189 -4.49 -7.97 33.48
N GLY A 1190 -3.74 -7.95 34.59
CA GLY A 1190 -3.99 -7.07 35.73
C GLY A 1190 -5.21 -7.44 36.58
N LEU A 1191 -5.89 -8.57 36.31
CA LEU A 1191 -7.00 -9.04 37.14
C LEU A 1191 -6.53 -10.12 38.14
N PRO A 1192 -7.20 -10.23 39.31
CA PRO A 1192 -6.95 -11.34 40.25
C PRO A 1192 -7.29 -12.72 39.66
N THR A 1193 -8.07 -12.74 38.58
CA THR A 1193 -8.49 -13.96 37.89
C THR A 1193 -7.41 -14.55 36.99
N ASP A 1194 -6.30 -13.85 36.73
CA ASP A 1194 -5.16 -14.36 35.93
C ASP A 1194 -4.33 -15.41 36.68
N THR A 1195 -4.98 -16.55 36.92
CA THR A 1195 -4.51 -17.69 37.71
C THR A 1195 -4.18 -18.87 36.82
N LEU A 1196 -3.59 -19.92 37.41
CA LEU A 1196 -3.24 -21.16 36.72
C LEU A 1196 -4.44 -21.84 36.05
N ASP A 1197 -5.65 -21.66 36.57
CA ASP A 1197 -6.87 -22.30 36.04
C ASP A 1197 -7.28 -21.73 34.66
N THR A 1198 -6.79 -20.54 34.30
CA THR A 1198 -7.07 -19.93 32.99
C THR A 1198 -6.20 -20.50 31.87
N LEU A 1199 -5.09 -21.15 32.22
CA LEU A 1199 -4.08 -21.62 31.27
C LEU A 1199 -4.53 -22.92 30.61
N GLN A 1200 -4.17 -23.06 29.34
CA GLN A 1200 -4.49 -24.25 28.56
C GLN A 1200 -3.18 -24.95 28.13
N PRO A 1201 -2.78 -26.05 28.78
CA PRO A 1201 -1.53 -26.75 28.45
C PRO A 1201 -1.45 -27.15 26.97
N GLY A 1202 -2.56 -27.55 26.34
CA GLY A 1202 -2.58 -27.87 24.91
C GLY A 1202 -2.30 -26.66 23.99
N TRP A 1203 -2.68 -25.45 24.40
CA TRP A 1203 -2.36 -24.23 23.67
C TRP A 1203 -0.90 -23.84 23.86
N MET A 1204 -0.41 -23.95 25.10
CA MET A 1204 1.01 -23.77 25.43
C MET A 1204 1.90 -24.73 24.64
N GLU A 1205 1.47 -25.98 24.46
CA GLU A 1205 2.19 -26.97 23.65
C GLU A 1205 2.34 -26.51 22.21
N LYS A 1206 1.24 -26.10 21.57
CA LYS A 1206 1.28 -25.62 20.19
C LYS A 1206 2.08 -24.33 20.04
N MET A 1207 1.92 -23.39 20.97
CA MET A 1207 2.69 -22.14 20.97
C MET A 1207 4.18 -22.39 21.15
N GLY A 1208 4.55 -23.27 22.08
CA GLY A 1208 5.93 -23.70 22.29
C GLY A 1208 6.54 -24.39 21.07
N LYS A 1209 5.78 -25.26 20.40
CA LYS A 1209 6.19 -25.87 19.12
C LYS A 1209 6.44 -24.84 18.04
N ALA A 1210 5.54 -23.87 17.89
CA ALA A 1210 5.69 -22.78 16.93
C ALA A 1210 6.92 -21.93 17.24
N LEU A 1211 7.04 -21.44 18.47
CA LEU A 1211 8.14 -20.60 18.93
C LEU A 1211 9.49 -21.32 18.79
N SER A 1212 9.58 -22.57 19.25
CA SER A 1212 10.80 -23.38 19.14
C SER A 1212 11.21 -23.57 17.68
N THR A 1213 10.27 -23.88 16.80
CA THR A 1213 10.54 -24.08 15.37
C THR A 1213 11.06 -22.79 14.74
N ALA A 1214 10.39 -21.67 14.98
CA ALA A 1214 10.78 -20.36 14.46
C ALA A 1214 12.18 -19.95 14.94
N LEU A 1215 12.43 -20.07 16.24
CA LEU A 1215 13.72 -19.72 16.85
C LEU A 1215 14.86 -20.63 16.35
N MET A 1216 14.63 -21.92 16.18
CA MET A 1216 15.64 -22.82 15.59
C MET A 1216 15.97 -22.47 14.13
N VAL A 1217 14.97 -22.08 13.33
CA VAL A 1217 15.16 -21.62 11.94
C VAL A 1217 16.05 -20.38 11.92
N ILE A 1218 15.68 -19.33 12.67
CA ILE A 1218 16.47 -18.09 12.69
C ILE A 1218 17.82 -18.28 13.36
N GLY A 1219 17.98 -19.25 14.26
CA GLY A 1219 19.27 -19.57 14.87
C GLY A 1219 20.24 -20.29 13.94
N GLN A 1220 19.73 -21.04 12.95
CA GLN A 1220 20.56 -21.84 12.04
C GLN A 1220 20.77 -21.18 10.67
N GLU A 1221 19.70 -20.69 10.05
CA GLU A 1221 19.68 -20.37 8.62
C GLU A 1221 20.33 -19.02 8.34
N LYS A 1222 21.32 -18.99 7.43
CA LYS A 1222 21.94 -17.72 6.98
C LYS A 1222 20.91 -16.78 6.34
N GLN A 1223 19.93 -17.35 5.66
CA GLN A 1223 18.85 -16.65 4.97
C GLN A 1223 17.52 -17.32 5.34
N TYR A 1224 16.91 -16.87 6.43
CA TYR A 1224 15.56 -17.26 6.83
C TYR A 1224 14.50 -16.32 6.26
#